data_AF-D8UAE8-F1
#
_entry.id   AF-D8UAE8-F1
#
_cell.length_a   1.000
_cell.length_b   1.000
_cell.length_c   1.000
_cell.angle_alpha   90.00
_cell.angle_beta   90.00
_cell.angle_gamma   90.00
#
_symmetry.space_group_name_H-M   'P 1'
#
loop_
_entity.id
_entity.type
_entity.pdbx_description
1 polymer ?
#
loop_
_entity_poly.entity_id
_entity_poly.type
_entity_poly.pdbx_seq_one_letter_code
_entity_poly.pdbx_strand_id
1 'polypeptide(L)'
;MRTFMFLLLLLFVAQQQHLSNAQTLQPIHTCSIVLRGASGFVEGSFSLAEFRLHCWWGDQTGTDTIDATNSSTDAAVKVQLGRNLLVSLKRSGGIPDLSGVQSDWSAAARPFTAISWDDDPYHDPYDNAYRSVMSEDWGLDIVNVPHLQLVDSVVSGIPLSSVGPLLQILNCSTLTTRNVTLEALHRPPGEAAYGAVRVTGLQSATFDGIRCSDVRDALGWACLLLEARPNAAVFIQGSLFVNNSVEFYHGVESSPRPLSNGGQPSTVAELQVAYPSPVYASYDNGVPTSSISEELPLHAVLCTEDDDNSPPFTGYGAILIIYQLDDKSLCNLEHPPGSAEINAIVVLERTVLSYNRGGCGAGISMRSPFAYEAVPECSVNRHVLVILRNSSITSNTADMHGGGIHYRDGWGGTVHLTIDEGSILSLNSAVTQGGGAALQGSHIGNVTISNTTVSYNKANNGGGLFFYAYGNLTTIRVSNSNLSYNNASSSGGAIWAKATTGPIGSILVNDGSILRGNKAVSGNGGAISLSIGGKSTSLKSLVVDGVSILSQNQAGHHGGAIFVEGQGNCSTTTNVLLGGGSELIDNWASGGNGGAMYLSICRLRSLSVVNASISKNMARCFHAFDHCDGDGGGIYAFFQDFPAGGISIREQAVLANNTALRHGGAMYIASQPGGEDSDRFPGNFSLDSSILTGNTAITGNGGAICVDIQADLSAVELSNTILKNNAAVCYDSDVLDGEFPDVLVRTSSGNDSTLNAGCSGGAMYLGMSSMKNPLLITGGSFLVNNSAQRHGGAIFVPERTQHPGLIVSGGSNVSYNMAGARGGAILLQPLLSADWPFQGYTLLFDMNSVASYNRAAYGGFLYMYGTGIDTQLRIDGSDFIGNSAVYDGGAIYMMLAPLDFQPSLNAIVERGSTVALNIAQGQGGAFYLQTHRSLNLTITGASDVSSNWAMSDGGGIYATVTGGGVEGVLVGGSSILSNNTALFGHGGALAIEV
;
A
#
# COMPACT_ATOMS: atom_id res chain seq x y z
N MET A 1 9.98 -2.69 23.43
CA MET A 1 9.84 -1.21 23.35
C MET A 1 10.81 -0.50 24.29
N ARG A 2 10.74 -0.70 25.63
CA ARG A 2 11.74 -0.14 26.58
C ARG A 2 13.18 -0.56 26.26
N THR A 3 13.43 -1.79 25.84
CA THR A 3 14.79 -2.30 25.56
C THR A 3 15.40 -1.72 24.27
N PHE A 4 14.61 -1.44 23.23
CA PHE A 4 15.10 -0.82 21.99
C PHE A 4 15.30 0.69 22.17
N MET A 5 14.40 1.37 22.91
CA MET A 5 14.63 2.75 23.36
C MET A 5 15.86 2.86 24.28
N PHE A 6 16.08 1.89 25.18
CA PHE A 6 17.27 1.86 26.04
C PHE A 6 18.54 1.61 25.23
N LEU A 7 18.49 0.79 24.16
CA LEU A 7 19.59 0.59 23.23
C LEU A 7 19.86 1.84 22.38
N LEU A 8 18.82 2.56 21.96
CA LEU A 8 18.93 3.82 21.21
C LEU A 8 19.44 4.96 22.11
N LEU A 9 19.02 5.00 23.37
CA LEU A 9 19.54 5.92 24.38
C LEU A 9 20.99 5.56 24.77
N LEU A 10 21.33 4.27 24.81
CA LEU A 10 22.71 3.81 25.00
C LEU A 10 23.58 4.09 23.78
N LEU A 11 23.05 4.00 22.55
CA LEU A 11 23.73 4.47 21.33
C LEU A 11 23.85 5.99 21.33
N PHE A 12 22.83 6.72 21.79
CA PHE A 12 22.86 8.17 21.94
C PHE A 12 23.92 8.61 22.97
N VAL A 13 23.98 7.93 24.11
CA VAL A 13 24.97 8.17 25.18
C VAL A 13 26.35 7.67 24.78
N ALA A 14 26.47 6.52 24.10
CA ALA A 14 27.75 5.96 23.66
C ALA A 14 28.32 6.76 22.48
N GLN A 15 27.50 7.24 21.56
CA GLN A 15 27.93 8.10 20.45
C GLN A 15 28.21 9.52 20.95
N GLN A 16 27.43 10.06 21.89
CA GLN A 16 27.83 11.27 22.63
C GLN A 16 29.13 11.06 23.41
N GLN A 17 29.34 9.90 24.05
CA GLN A 17 30.57 9.59 24.79
C GLN A 17 31.77 9.34 23.87
N HIS A 18 31.56 8.78 22.68
CA HIS A 18 32.62 8.54 21.69
C HIS A 18 32.97 9.83 20.95
N LEU A 19 32.00 10.71 20.69
CA LEU A 19 32.22 12.09 20.23
C LEU A 19 32.87 12.93 21.33
N SER A 20 32.46 12.80 22.60
CA SER A 20 33.06 13.56 23.71
C SER A 20 34.46 13.08 24.08
N ASN A 21 34.78 11.79 23.90
CA ASN A 21 36.13 11.26 24.14
C ASN A 21 37.07 11.48 22.95
N ALA A 22 36.55 11.63 21.72
CA ALA A 22 37.33 12.09 20.56
C ALA A 22 37.45 13.62 20.46
N GLN A 23 36.62 14.39 21.20
CA GLN A 23 36.72 15.84 21.41
C GLN A 23 37.93 16.26 22.28
N THR A 24 39.02 15.50 22.24
CA THR A 24 40.27 15.95 22.83
C THR A 24 40.83 17.14 22.02
N LEU A 25 40.76 18.33 22.63
CA LEU A 25 41.62 19.51 22.40
C LEU A 25 41.37 20.40 21.17
N GLN A 26 40.20 20.41 20.52
CA GLN A 26 39.91 21.46 19.53
C GLN A 26 39.32 22.72 20.19
N PRO A 27 39.93 23.91 19.97
CA PRO A 27 39.40 25.20 20.41
C PRO A 27 37.97 25.44 19.96
N ILE A 28 37.08 25.90 20.86
CA ILE A 28 35.77 26.44 20.47
C ILE A 28 35.95 27.93 20.21
N HIS A 29 35.65 28.38 19.00
CA HIS A 29 35.51 29.79 18.67
C HIS A 29 34.03 30.15 18.68
N THR A 30 33.66 31.12 19.51
CA THR A 30 32.28 31.60 19.63
C THR A 30 32.18 32.95 18.95
N CYS A 31 31.20 33.12 18.07
CA CYS A 31 30.97 34.37 17.36
C CYS A 31 29.51 34.83 17.47
N SER A 32 29.32 36.15 17.53
CA SER A 32 28.04 36.83 17.36
C SER A 32 28.10 37.73 16.14
N ILE A 33 27.18 37.52 15.19
CA ILE A 33 27.09 38.24 13.92
C ILE A 33 25.79 39.01 13.90
N VAL A 34 25.82 40.34 13.85
CA VAL A 34 24.63 41.17 13.63
C VAL A 34 24.81 41.92 12.34
N LEU A 35 23.96 41.63 11.36
CA LEU A 35 24.01 42.17 10.01
C LEU A 35 22.57 42.53 9.60
N ARG A 36 22.22 43.84 9.64
CA ARG A 36 20.86 44.33 9.38
C ARG A 36 20.82 45.36 8.25
N GLY A 37 19.91 45.18 7.30
CA GLY A 37 19.57 46.18 6.29
C GLY A 37 18.67 47.30 6.84
N ALA A 38 18.74 48.48 6.23
CA ALA A 38 17.81 49.57 6.53
C ALA A 38 16.41 49.28 5.97
N SER A 39 15.37 49.70 6.70
CA SER A 39 13.99 49.50 6.26
C SER A 39 13.66 50.41 5.05
N GLY A 40 13.16 49.79 3.96
CA GLY A 40 12.74 50.48 2.74
C GLY A 40 13.66 50.22 1.54
N PHE A 41 13.36 49.15 0.78
CA PHE A 41 13.99 48.93 -0.53
C PHE A 41 13.36 49.90 -1.54
N VAL A 42 14.05 51.01 -1.83
CA VAL A 42 13.72 51.88 -2.96
C VAL A 42 14.63 51.44 -4.11
N GLU A 43 14.03 51.13 -5.26
CA GLU A 43 14.68 50.57 -6.47
C GLU A 43 16.12 51.07 -6.66
N GLY A 44 17.09 50.19 -6.42
CA GLY A 44 18.49 50.38 -6.80
C GLY A 44 19.45 50.89 -5.71
N SER A 45 19.01 51.14 -4.47
CA SER A 45 19.97 51.47 -3.39
C SER A 45 19.66 50.76 -2.06
N PHE A 46 20.46 49.75 -1.74
CA PHE A 46 20.49 49.14 -0.41
C PHE A 46 21.45 49.90 0.53
N SER A 47 21.07 50.04 1.80
CA SER A 47 21.95 50.58 2.85
C SER A 47 21.93 49.70 4.09
N LEU A 48 23.09 49.60 4.73
CA LEU A 48 23.30 48.78 5.93
C LEU A 48 22.95 49.60 7.18
N ALA A 49 22.04 49.09 8.01
CA ALA A 49 21.62 49.75 9.25
C ALA A 49 22.52 49.41 10.44
N GLU A 50 22.95 48.15 10.54
CA GLU A 50 23.80 47.67 11.63
C GLU A 50 24.74 46.57 11.14
N PHE A 51 26.01 46.65 11.56
CA PHE A 51 26.98 45.58 11.39
C PHE A 51 27.82 45.44 12.65
N ARG A 52 27.84 44.24 13.23
CA ARG A 52 28.71 43.84 14.34
C ARG A 52 29.18 42.40 14.13
N LEU A 53 30.45 42.15 14.39
CA LEU A 53 31.01 40.81 14.31
C LEU A 53 32.05 40.64 15.41
N HIS A 54 31.66 39.92 16.46
CA HIS A 54 32.48 39.65 17.64
C HIS A 54 32.78 38.17 17.72
N CYS A 55 34.04 37.80 17.77
CA CYS A 55 34.47 36.43 18.01
C CYS A 55 35.37 36.36 19.25
N TRP A 56 35.22 35.32 20.07
CA TRP A 56 36.04 35.07 21.25
C TRP A 56 36.25 33.57 21.42
N TRP A 57 37.12 33.19 22.36
CA TRP A 57 37.43 31.81 22.66
C TRP A 57 36.57 31.29 23.82
N GLY A 58 35.95 30.10 23.65
CA GLY A 58 35.20 29.39 24.69
C GLY A 58 33.68 29.58 24.68
N ASP A 59 32.97 28.70 25.39
CA ASP A 59 31.49 28.51 25.40
C ASP A 59 30.73 29.47 26.35
N GLN A 60 31.41 30.43 26.98
CA GLN A 60 30.75 31.36 27.92
C GLN A 60 29.99 32.46 27.17
N THR A 61 28.70 32.56 27.41
CA THR A 61 27.83 33.70 27.07
C THR A 61 28.05 34.81 28.09
N GLY A 62 29.23 35.43 28.07
CA GLY A 62 29.61 36.47 29.04
C GLY A 62 29.22 37.87 28.57
N THR A 63 28.24 38.47 29.25
CA THR A 63 27.97 39.93 29.23
C THR A 63 28.90 40.71 30.18
N ASP A 64 29.96 40.10 30.68
CA ASP A 64 30.92 40.76 31.57
C ASP A 64 32.11 41.32 30.79
N THR A 65 32.20 42.65 30.82
CA THR A 65 33.37 43.52 30.56
C THR A 65 34.63 42.79 30.09
N ILE A 66 34.90 42.88 28.78
CA ILE A 66 36.21 42.56 28.19
C ILE A 66 37.21 43.57 28.75
N ASP A 67 38.01 43.14 29.73
CA ASP A 67 39.15 43.90 30.22
C ASP A 67 40.23 43.88 29.13
N ALA A 68 40.39 45.03 28.45
CA ALA A 68 41.12 45.18 27.19
C ALA A 68 42.67 45.10 27.31
N THR A 69 43.22 44.37 28.28
CA THR A 69 44.67 44.43 28.58
C THR A 69 45.44 43.13 28.57
N ASN A 70 44.84 41.97 28.25
CA ASN A 70 45.62 40.75 28.00
C ASN A 70 45.65 40.41 26.51
N SER A 71 46.61 41.03 25.84
CA SER A 71 47.16 40.58 24.56
C SER A 71 47.84 39.22 24.75
N SER A 72 47.10 38.11 24.65
CA SER A 72 47.69 36.87 24.15
C SER A 72 47.47 36.81 22.64
N THR A 73 48.46 36.26 21.96
CA THR A 73 48.53 36.05 20.52
C THR A 73 47.52 35.01 20.04
N ASP A 74 46.24 35.28 20.28
CA ASP A 74 45.13 34.39 19.99
C ASP A 74 44.88 34.38 18.49
N ALA A 75 44.69 33.19 17.93
CA ALA A 75 44.40 33.01 16.51
C ALA A 75 43.04 33.64 16.19
N ALA A 76 43.06 34.92 15.81
CA ALA A 76 41.89 35.66 15.38
C ALA A 76 41.15 34.92 14.26
N VAL A 77 39.82 34.91 14.31
CA VAL A 77 38.99 34.19 13.33
C VAL A 77 39.17 34.83 11.96
N LYS A 78 39.58 34.05 10.95
CA LYS A 78 39.79 34.56 9.61
C LYS A 78 38.46 34.80 8.90
N VAL A 79 38.25 36.04 8.44
CA VAL A 79 37.01 36.47 7.78
C VAL A 79 37.29 37.14 6.44
N GLN A 80 36.40 36.90 5.46
CA GLN A 80 36.44 37.56 4.15
C GLN A 80 35.07 38.19 3.85
N LEU A 81 35.06 39.46 3.43
CA LEU A 81 33.82 40.17 3.09
C LEU A 81 33.66 40.29 1.57
N GLY A 82 32.41 40.21 1.14
CA GLY A 82 32.02 40.51 -0.22
C GLY A 82 32.20 41.97 -0.59
N ARG A 83 32.30 42.24 -1.90
CA ARG A 83 32.63 43.58 -2.43
C ARG A 83 31.68 44.65 -1.94
N ASN A 84 30.37 44.42 -2.03
CA ASN A 84 29.36 45.43 -1.74
C ASN A 84 29.18 45.63 -0.24
N LEU A 85 29.29 44.56 0.54
CA LEU A 85 29.34 44.66 2.00
C LEU A 85 30.54 45.53 2.45
N LEU A 86 31.73 45.28 1.89
CA LEU A 86 32.93 46.06 2.19
C LEU A 86 32.81 47.53 1.78
N VAL A 87 32.25 47.81 0.60
CA VAL A 87 32.03 49.19 0.12
C VAL A 87 31.01 49.91 1.00
N SER A 88 29.93 49.23 1.41
CA SER A 88 28.90 49.79 2.30
C SER A 88 29.50 50.18 3.66
N LEU A 89 30.30 49.29 4.26
CA LEU A 89 31.00 49.55 5.54
C LEU A 89 32.02 50.71 5.46
N LYS A 90 32.69 50.89 4.31
CA LYS A 90 33.58 52.03 4.09
C LYS A 90 32.81 53.35 3.99
N ARG A 91 31.60 53.34 3.41
CA ARG A 91 30.75 54.53 3.24
C ARG A 91 30.08 54.98 4.54
N SER A 92 29.79 54.07 5.47
CA SER A 92 29.14 54.37 6.75
C SER A 92 30.05 55.04 7.80
N GLY A 93 31.28 55.45 7.44
CA GLY A 93 32.15 56.26 8.32
C GLY A 93 33.22 55.47 9.09
N GLY A 94 33.50 54.23 8.70
CA GLY A 94 34.51 53.35 9.31
C GLY A 94 33.91 52.01 9.70
N ILE A 95 34.75 50.98 9.85
CA ILE A 95 34.35 49.60 10.22
C ILE A 95 34.03 49.58 11.72
N PRO A 96 32.77 49.68 12.17
CA PRO A 96 32.49 49.73 13.59
C PRO A 96 32.40 48.30 14.12
N ASP A 97 32.98 48.08 15.29
CA ASP A 97 32.64 46.95 16.17
C ASP A 97 33.04 45.54 15.66
N LEU A 98 34.31 45.39 15.29
CA LEU A 98 34.96 44.11 15.06
C LEU A 98 35.88 43.74 16.23
N SER A 99 35.69 42.55 16.80
CA SER A 99 36.54 42.03 17.88
C SER A 99 36.88 40.56 17.62
N GLY A 100 38.15 40.18 17.85
CA GLY A 100 38.64 38.80 17.70
C GLY A 100 38.65 38.24 16.27
N VAL A 101 38.65 39.11 15.25
CA VAL A 101 38.62 38.75 13.83
C VAL A 101 39.83 39.28 13.08
N GLN A 102 40.41 38.48 12.19
CA GLN A 102 41.45 38.88 11.25
C GLN A 102 40.91 38.84 9.81
N SER A 103 41.14 39.90 9.06
CA SER A 103 40.68 40.01 7.68
C SER A 103 41.67 40.80 6.83
N ASP A 104 41.79 40.42 5.56
CA ASP A 104 42.55 41.15 4.56
C ASP A 104 41.63 42.16 3.87
N TRP A 105 41.63 43.39 4.38
CA TRP A 105 40.79 44.49 3.88
C TRP A 105 41.34 45.15 2.59
N SER A 106 42.52 44.72 2.14
CA SER A 106 43.32 45.34 1.09
C SER A 106 43.31 44.55 -0.22
N ALA A 107 43.14 43.23 -0.16
CA ALA A 107 42.94 42.37 -1.31
C ALA A 107 41.53 42.56 -1.90
N ALA A 108 41.40 42.34 -3.22
CA ALA A 108 40.12 42.33 -3.90
C ALA A 108 39.09 41.45 -3.17
N ALA A 109 37.82 41.82 -3.29
CA ALA A 109 36.66 41.09 -2.75
C ALA A 109 36.79 39.57 -2.90
N ARG A 110 36.04 38.81 -2.09
CA ARG A 110 35.87 37.34 -2.19
C ARG A 110 36.15 36.86 -3.62
N PRO A 111 37.09 35.92 -3.84
CA PRO A 111 37.45 35.48 -5.17
C PRO A 111 36.17 35.11 -5.92
N PHE A 112 35.96 35.76 -7.06
CA PHE A 112 34.71 35.72 -7.79
C PHE A 112 34.48 34.29 -8.30
N THR A 113 33.64 33.54 -7.60
CA THR A 113 33.06 32.29 -8.14
C THR A 113 31.86 32.70 -8.98
N ALA A 114 32.12 33.22 -10.19
CA ALA A 114 31.03 33.48 -11.13
C ALA A 114 30.24 32.18 -11.31
N ILE A 115 28.91 32.28 -11.33
CA ILE A 115 28.11 31.28 -12.04
C ILE A 115 28.62 31.38 -13.50
N SER A 116 29.37 30.39 -13.95
CA SER A 116 29.76 30.33 -15.37
C SER A 116 28.49 30.04 -16.16
N TRP A 117 27.97 31.09 -16.81
CA TRP A 117 26.87 30.99 -17.76
C TRP A 117 27.49 30.88 -19.15
N ASP A 118 27.24 29.74 -19.78
CA ASP A 118 27.53 29.37 -21.18
C ASP A 118 29.01 29.13 -21.53
N ASP A 119 29.37 27.85 -21.69
CA ASP A 119 30.39 27.43 -22.65
C ASP A 119 29.71 27.16 -24.02
N ASP A 120 29.22 28.23 -24.66
CA ASP A 120 28.95 28.22 -26.10
C ASP A 120 30.18 28.82 -26.81
N PRO A 121 30.96 28.03 -27.58
CA PRO A 121 32.22 28.48 -28.19
C PRO A 121 32.06 29.50 -29.34
N TYR A 122 30.88 30.13 -29.51
CA TYR A 122 30.60 31.05 -30.60
C TYR A 122 30.18 32.48 -30.22
N HIS A 123 30.34 32.91 -28.96
CA HIS A 123 30.00 34.28 -28.57
C HIS A 123 31.19 35.28 -28.65
N ASP A 124 30.88 36.41 -29.28
CA ASP A 124 31.71 37.56 -29.65
C ASP A 124 32.63 38.11 -28.52
N PRO A 125 33.96 38.28 -28.74
CA PRO A 125 34.90 38.74 -27.72
C PRO A 125 34.71 40.21 -27.23
N TYR A 126 33.67 40.92 -27.69
CA TYR A 126 33.35 42.27 -27.23
C TYR A 126 32.41 42.36 -26.00
N ASP A 127 31.83 41.25 -25.51
CA ASP A 127 30.87 41.28 -24.39
C ASP A 127 31.49 41.18 -22.97
N ASN A 128 32.82 41.03 -22.89
CA ASN A 128 33.54 40.98 -21.61
C ASN A 128 33.60 42.34 -20.88
N ALA A 129 33.18 43.44 -21.52
CA ALA A 129 33.09 44.74 -20.88
C ALA A 129 31.78 44.93 -20.09
N TYR A 130 30.70 44.22 -20.44
CA TYR A 130 29.38 44.39 -19.82
C TYR A 130 29.15 43.49 -18.58
N ARG A 131 29.81 42.34 -18.45
CA ARG A 131 29.78 41.52 -17.21
C ARG A 131 30.60 42.09 -16.04
N SER A 132 31.24 43.25 -16.22
CA SER A 132 31.86 44.02 -15.13
C SER A 132 30.87 44.94 -14.38
N VAL A 133 29.63 45.01 -14.84
CA VAL A 133 28.56 45.79 -14.21
C VAL A 133 27.93 44.98 -13.08
N MET A 134 28.44 45.23 -11.88
CA MET A 134 27.71 45.18 -10.59
C MET A 134 27.10 43.87 -10.11
N SER A 135 27.81 42.73 -10.12
CA SER A 135 27.36 41.58 -9.32
C SER A 135 27.18 41.95 -7.84
N GLU A 136 26.00 41.67 -7.29
CA GLU A 136 25.68 41.92 -5.90
C GLU A 136 26.37 40.95 -4.91
N ASP A 137 27.63 41.21 -4.56
CA ASP A 137 28.38 40.41 -3.55
C ASP A 137 28.27 41.00 -2.13
N TRP A 138 27.30 40.51 -1.37
CA TRP A 138 26.97 40.96 0.00
C TRP A 138 27.46 40.05 1.12
N GLY A 139 28.17 38.95 0.83
CA GLY A 139 28.36 37.93 1.85
C GLY A 139 29.57 38.06 2.76
N LEU A 140 29.60 37.19 3.78
CA LEU A 140 30.59 37.04 4.84
C LEU A 140 31.11 35.59 4.91
N ASP A 141 32.41 35.35 4.74
CA ASP A 141 33.04 34.03 4.93
C ASP A 141 33.75 33.94 6.28
N ILE A 142 33.57 32.83 7.00
CA ILE A 142 34.41 32.38 8.12
C ILE A 142 35.18 31.15 7.63
N VAL A 143 36.52 31.17 7.72
CA VAL A 143 37.37 30.17 7.04
C VAL A 143 38.30 29.47 8.03
N ASN A 144 38.36 28.14 7.95
CA ASN A 144 39.26 27.28 8.74
C ASN A 144 39.06 27.43 10.25
N VAL A 145 37.81 27.45 10.70
CA VAL A 145 37.44 27.37 12.11
C VAL A 145 36.86 25.98 12.37
N PRO A 146 37.65 25.03 12.90
CA PRO A 146 37.20 23.65 13.03
C PRO A 146 35.98 23.50 13.93
N HIS A 147 35.91 24.24 15.05
CA HIS A 147 34.76 24.25 15.94
C HIS A 147 34.26 25.69 16.12
N LEU A 148 33.13 25.99 15.48
CA LEU A 148 32.47 27.28 15.52
C LEU A 148 31.17 27.19 16.32
N GLN A 149 30.95 28.15 17.21
CA GLN A 149 29.68 28.37 17.89
C GLN A 149 29.12 29.74 17.48
N LEU A 150 27.93 29.79 16.90
CA LEU A 150 27.23 31.04 16.60
C LEU A 150 26.16 31.30 17.67
N VAL A 151 26.27 32.43 18.37
CA VAL A 151 25.32 32.82 19.41
C VAL A 151 24.70 34.18 19.11
N ASP A 152 23.41 34.32 19.41
CA ASP A 152 22.67 35.59 19.36
C ASP A 152 22.94 36.38 18.07
N SER A 153 22.98 35.67 16.95
CA SER A 153 23.36 36.22 15.66
C SER A 153 22.11 36.53 14.83
N VAL A 154 22.12 37.66 14.12
CA VAL A 154 21.00 38.12 13.28
C VAL A 154 21.51 38.55 11.92
N VAL A 155 20.97 37.97 10.86
CA VAL A 155 21.14 38.42 9.47
C VAL A 155 19.76 38.74 8.93
N SER A 156 19.47 40.01 8.68
CA SER A 156 18.10 40.47 8.42
C SER A 156 18.01 41.60 7.40
N GLY A 157 17.08 41.50 6.46
CA GLY A 157 16.72 42.60 5.57
C GLY A 157 17.78 42.97 4.53
N ILE A 158 18.68 42.04 4.17
CA ILE A 158 19.77 42.26 3.21
C ILE A 158 19.53 41.42 1.95
N PRO A 159 19.85 41.93 0.74
CA PRO A 159 19.85 41.12 -0.47
C PRO A 159 20.70 39.86 -0.33
N LEU A 160 20.21 38.77 -0.92
CA LEU A 160 21.03 37.59 -1.18
C LEU A 160 22.15 37.94 -2.17
N SER A 161 23.26 37.20 -2.12
CA SER A 161 24.44 37.50 -2.95
C SER A 161 24.44 36.67 -4.24
N SER A 162 24.78 37.30 -5.37
CA SER A 162 24.87 36.63 -6.68
C SER A 162 26.21 35.94 -6.95
N VAL A 163 27.19 36.13 -6.07
CA VAL A 163 28.55 35.58 -6.21
C VAL A 163 28.78 34.38 -5.28
N GLY A 164 28.02 34.26 -4.20
CA GLY A 164 28.07 33.12 -3.29
C GLY A 164 27.10 33.29 -2.12
N PRO A 165 27.05 32.32 -1.19
CA PRO A 165 26.16 32.39 -0.02
C PRO A 165 26.39 33.65 0.83
N LEU A 166 25.32 34.16 1.44
CA LEU A 166 25.38 35.36 2.28
C LEU A 166 26.27 35.14 3.51
N LEU A 167 26.19 33.98 4.15
CA LEU A 167 27.11 33.54 5.20
C LEU A 167 27.71 32.19 4.81
N GLN A 168 29.03 32.14 4.68
CA GLN A 168 29.73 30.89 4.38
C GLN A 168 30.66 30.52 5.53
N ILE A 169 30.63 29.27 5.93
CA ILE A 169 31.50 28.72 6.97
C ILE A 169 32.29 27.57 6.33
N LEU A 170 33.53 27.84 5.97
CA LEU A 170 34.38 26.93 5.20
C LEU A 170 35.30 26.13 6.11
N ASN A 171 35.33 24.80 5.88
CA ASN A 171 36.20 23.86 6.58
C ASN A 171 35.99 23.86 8.10
N CYS A 172 34.73 23.68 8.51
CA CYS A 172 34.28 23.60 9.89
C CYS A 172 33.81 22.17 10.19
N SER A 173 34.49 21.48 11.11
CA SER A 173 34.13 20.11 11.48
C SER A 173 32.96 20.06 12.46
N THR A 174 32.83 21.04 13.35
CA THR A 174 31.77 21.12 14.36
C THR A 174 31.13 22.50 14.37
N LEU A 175 29.84 22.58 14.04
CA LEU A 175 29.07 23.83 14.13
C LEU A 175 28.01 23.71 15.22
N THR A 176 27.97 24.67 16.13
CA THR A 176 26.85 24.84 17.06
C THR A 176 26.22 26.20 16.85
N THR A 177 24.89 26.29 16.89
CA THR A 177 24.19 27.57 16.83
C THR A 177 23.19 27.67 17.98
N ARG A 178 23.08 28.85 18.57
CA ARG A 178 22.10 29.16 19.61
C ARG A 178 21.49 30.53 19.31
N ASN A 179 20.17 30.57 19.15
CA ASN A 179 19.43 31.82 18.91
C ASN A 179 19.95 32.61 17.69
N VAL A 180 19.96 31.97 16.53
CA VAL A 180 20.36 32.58 15.25
C VAL A 180 19.12 32.95 14.44
N THR A 181 19.04 34.17 13.93
CA THR A 181 17.94 34.64 13.09
C THR A 181 18.42 35.01 11.68
N LEU A 182 17.77 34.45 10.66
CA LEU A 182 17.93 34.75 9.25
C LEU A 182 16.56 35.18 8.72
N GLU A 183 16.36 36.45 8.36
CA GLU A 183 15.01 36.89 7.97
C GLU A 183 14.98 37.94 6.87
N ALA A 184 13.89 37.96 6.09
CA ALA A 184 13.64 38.98 5.06
C ALA A 184 14.83 39.14 4.07
N LEU A 185 15.33 38.01 3.58
CA LEU A 185 16.44 37.97 2.63
C LEU A 185 15.88 37.71 1.23
N HIS A 186 16.16 38.60 0.28
CA HIS A 186 15.53 38.55 -1.03
C HIS A 186 16.56 38.59 -2.15
N ARG A 187 16.24 37.93 -3.26
CA ARG A 187 17.01 38.03 -4.51
C ARG A 187 17.06 39.48 -5.01
N PRO A 188 18.22 39.99 -5.43
CA PRO A 188 18.32 41.25 -6.16
C PRO A 188 17.58 41.20 -7.52
N PRO A 189 16.93 42.29 -7.97
CA PRO A 189 16.27 42.33 -9.27
C PRO A 189 17.24 41.99 -10.41
N GLY A 190 16.93 40.94 -11.19
CA GLY A 190 17.67 40.58 -12.40
C GLY A 190 18.89 39.68 -12.21
N GLU A 191 19.27 39.29 -10.98
CA GLU A 191 20.49 38.47 -10.73
C GLU A 191 20.17 37.20 -9.97
N ALA A 192 20.61 36.03 -10.43
CA ALA A 192 20.46 34.79 -9.64
C ALA A 192 21.27 34.91 -8.34
N ALA A 193 20.68 34.56 -7.20
CA ALA A 193 21.31 34.73 -5.89
C ALA A 193 21.37 33.42 -5.12
N TYR A 194 22.45 33.16 -4.41
CA TYR A 194 22.63 31.95 -3.61
C TYR A 194 21.82 31.99 -2.31
N GLY A 195 21.61 30.81 -1.71
CA GLY A 195 20.99 30.69 -0.39
C GLY A 195 21.74 31.39 0.74
N ALA A 196 21.07 31.54 1.88
CA ALA A 196 21.54 32.36 2.98
C ALA A 196 22.83 31.83 3.62
N VAL A 197 22.88 30.55 4.00
CA VAL A 197 24.02 29.96 4.72
C VAL A 197 24.54 28.71 4.03
N ARG A 198 25.87 28.58 3.94
CA ARG A 198 26.56 27.36 3.53
C ARG A 198 27.64 26.98 4.53
N VAL A 199 27.75 25.70 4.86
CA VAL A 199 28.74 25.17 5.79
C VAL A 199 29.42 23.95 5.19
N THR A 200 30.75 23.87 5.24
CA THR A 200 31.51 22.76 4.63
C THR A 200 32.42 22.02 5.61
N GLY A 201 32.55 20.69 5.42
CA GLY A 201 33.46 19.83 6.18
C GLY A 201 32.89 19.25 7.48
N LEU A 202 31.57 19.32 7.68
CA LEU A 202 30.89 19.02 8.95
C LEU A 202 30.96 17.54 9.32
N GLN A 203 31.49 17.24 10.51
CA GLN A 203 31.32 15.97 11.21
C GLN A 203 30.15 16.02 12.19
N SER A 204 29.88 17.19 12.77
CA SER A 204 28.72 17.39 13.64
C SER A 204 28.16 18.80 13.51
N ALA A 205 26.85 18.93 13.50
CA ALA A 205 26.18 20.22 13.56
C ALA A 205 25.00 20.18 14.55
N THR A 206 24.88 21.17 15.42
CA THR A 206 23.74 21.35 16.32
C THR A 206 23.15 22.75 16.13
N PHE A 207 21.89 22.81 15.70
CA PHE A 207 21.14 24.04 15.55
C PHE A 207 20.08 24.13 16.65
N ASP A 208 20.26 25.03 17.60
CA ASP A 208 19.33 25.24 18.71
C ASP A 208 18.66 26.61 18.60
N GLY A 209 17.37 26.62 18.30
CA GLY A 209 16.60 27.86 18.18
C GLY A 209 16.98 28.71 16.98
N ILE A 210 17.37 28.12 15.84
CA ILE A 210 17.54 28.89 14.61
C ILE A 210 16.17 29.29 14.04
N ARG A 211 16.04 30.54 13.62
CA ARG A 211 14.85 31.10 12.97
C ARG A 211 15.24 31.55 11.58
N CYS A 212 14.72 30.89 10.55
CA CYS A 212 14.89 31.30 9.17
C CYS A 212 13.52 31.57 8.53
N SER A 213 13.26 32.82 8.16
CA SER A 213 11.96 33.18 7.59
C SER A 213 12.03 34.20 6.46
N ASP A 214 11.12 34.06 5.50
CA ASP A 214 11.01 34.98 4.36
C ASP A 214 12.32 35.13 3.56
N VAL A 215 13.10 34.04 3.45
CA VAL A 215 14.19 33.96 2.47
C VAL A 215 13.59 33.60 1.13
N ARG A 216 13.60 34.53 0.17
CA ARG A 216 12.89 34.39 -1.10
C ARG A 216 13.83 34.33 -2.30
N ASP A 217 13.42 33.47 -3.22
CA ASP A 217 13.88 33.43 -4.60
C ASP A 217 15.39 33.16 -4.70
N ALA A 218 15.91 32.40 -3.74
CA ALA A 218 17.26 31.89 -3.77
C ALA A 218 17.41 30.83 -4.87
N LEU A 219 18.63 30.63 -5.34
CA LEU A 219 19.06 29.57 -6.23
C LEU A 219 19.67 28.44 -5.40
N GLY A 220 19.22 27.21 -5.63
CA GLY A 220 19.78 26.00 -5.02
C GLY A 220 19.23 25.65 -3.63
N TRP A 221 19.17 26.56 -2.67
CA TRP A 221 18.55 26.36 -1.35
C TRP A 221 18.19 27.72 -0.74
N ALA A 222 17.26 27.78 0.22
CA ALA A 222 16.92 29.05 0.85
C ALA A 222 17.75 29.35 2.11
N CYS A 223 17.67 28.53 3.16
CA CYS A 223 18.26 28.84 4.46
C CYS A 223 19.65 28.22 4.64
N LEU A 224 19.72 26.89 4.67
CA LEU A 224 20.93 26.16 5.07
C LEU A 224 21.35 25.16 4.00
N LEU A 225 22.62 25.24 3.57
CA LEU A 225 23.33 24.17 2.88
C LEU A 225 24.41 23.61 3.81
N LEU A 226 24.30 22.33 4.15
CA LEU A 226 25.24 21.61 5.01
C LEU A 226 25.97 20.54 4.19
N GLU A 227 27.26 20.76 3.93
CA GLU A 227 28.14 19.75 3.32
C GLU A 227 28.81 18.94 4.44
N ALA A 228 28.21 17.78 4.70
CA ALA A 228 28.52 16.92 5.82
C ALA A 228 29.42 15.75 5.39
N ARG A 229 30.28 15.27 6.29
CA ARG A 229 31.09 14.07 6.08
C ARG A 229 30.21 12.81 6.11
N PRO A 230 30.66 11.70 5.53
CA PRO A 230 29.92 10.44 5.45
C PRO A 230 29.34 9.92 6.78
N ASN A 231 30.00 10.22 7.91
CA ASN A 231 29.60 9.78 9.24
C ASN A 231 29.03 10.91 10.13
N ALA A 232 28.52 11.97 9.50
CA ALA A 232 28.15 13.18 10.23
C ALA A 232 26.81 13.07 10.97
N ALA A 233 26.70 13.79 12.08
CA ALA A 233 25.49 13.92 12.88
C ALA A 233 24.98 15.37 12.87
N VAL A 234 23.74 15.57 12.40
CA VAL A 234 23.07 16.88 12.33
C VAL A 234 21.85 16.87 13.25
N PHE A 235 21.82 17.80 14.21
CA PHE A 235 20.71 17.98 15.15
C PHE A 235 20.11 19.36 14.93
N ILE A 236 18.80 19.43 14.68
CA ILE A 236 18.05 20.67 14.57
C ILE A 236 16.95 20.61 15.63
N GLN A 237 17.04 21.50 16.62
CA GLN A 237 16.16 21.50 17.77
C GLN A 237 15.54 22.87 18.03
N GLY A 238 14.26 22.89 18.41
CA GLY A 238 13.56 24.12 18.78
C GLY A 238 13.55 25.20 17.69
N SER A 239 13.68 24.80 16.43
CA SER A 239 14.00 25.69 15.31
C SER A 239 12.80 25.95 14.40
N LEU A 240 12.86 27.04 13.62
CA LEU A 240 11.77 27.54 12.80
C LEU A 240 12.27 27.88 11.39
N PHE A 241 11.69 27.26 10.37
CA PHE A 241 11.95 27.55 8.95
C PHE A 241 10.64 27.80 8.23
N VAL A 242 10.31 29.07 8.00
CA VAL A 242 8.97 29.48 7.56
C VAL A 242 9.00 30.35 6.33
N ASN A 243 8.15 30.03 5.36
CA ASN A 243 7.88 30.92 4.23
C ASN A 243 9.11 31.21 3.35
N ASN A 244 9.99 30.22 3.21
CA ASN A 244 11.19 30.35 2.38
C ASN A 244 10.92 29.81 0.97
N SER A 245 11.43 30.47 -0.07
CA SER A 245 11.28 30.02 -1.47
C SER A 245 12.62 29.94 -2.17
N VAL A 246 12.70 28.94 -3.04
CA VAL A 246 13.73 28.83 -4.07
C VAL A 246 13.08 29.03 -5.42
N GLU A 247 13.71 29.83 -6.27
CA GLU A 247 13.14 30.23 -7.56
C GLU A 247 13.32 29.13 -8.61
N PHE A 248 12.33 29.07 -9.50
CA PHE A 248 12.35 28.27 -10.70
C PHE A 248 13.20 28.94 -11.78
N TYR A 249 14.24 28.27 -12.27
CA TYR A 249 15.08 28.84 -13.33
C TYR A 249 14.33 28.77 -14.67
N HIS A 250 13.76 29.90 -15.10
CA HIS A 250 13.39 30.10 -16.50
C HIS A 250 14.66 30.44 -17.27
N GLY A 251 15.15 29.49 -18.08
CA GLY A 251 16.11 29.82 -19.14
C GLY A 251 15.59 31.02 -19.91
N VAL A 252 16.44 32.04 -20.06
CA VAL A 252 16.13 33.29 -20.75
C VAL A 252 15.63 32.96 -22.16
N GLU A 253 14.32 32.89 -22.36
CA GLU A 253 13.74 33.10 -23.68
C GLU A 253 14.01 34.56 -24.03
N SER A 254 14.77 34.77 -25.11
CA SER A 254 14.95 36.07 -25.73
C SER A 254 13.60 36.78 -25.88
N SER A 255 13.44 37.89 -25.16
CA SER A 255 12.43 38.95 -25.29
C SER A 255 11.32 38.74 -26.35
N PRO A 256 10.03 38.75 -25.98
CA PRO A 256 8.97 38.81 -26.97
C PRO A 256 8.96 40.20 -27.62
N ARG A 257 9.26 40.24 -28.92
CA ARG A 257 8.97 41.41 -29.77
C ARG A 257 7.49 41.77 -29.63
N PRO A 258 7.11 43.06 -29.54
CA PRO A 258 5.72 43.44 -29.42
C PRO A 258 5.00 43.17 -30.73
N LEU A 259 4.10 42.18 -30.75
CA LEU A 259 3.08 42.06 -31.79
C LEU A 259 1.83 42.80 -31.32
N SER A 260 1.58 43.90 -32.00
CA SER A 260 0.35 44.70 -31.94
C SER A 260 -0.87 43.94 -32.46
N ASN A 261 -2.02 44.20 -31.82
CA ASN A 261 -3.41 43.93 -32.22
C ASN A 261 -3.83 42.45 -32.20
N GLY A 262 -4.94 42.01 -31.60
CA GLY A 262 -6.11 42.65 -31.01
C GLY A 262 -7.28 41.66 -31.15
N GLY A 263 -8.00 41.33 -30.08
CA GLY A 263 -9.21 40.48 -30.17
C GLY A 263 -9.55 39.69 -28.91
N GLN A 264 -10.66 40.09 -28.30
CA GLN A 264 -11.35 39.65 -27.07
C GLN A 264 -11.68 38.12 -26.87
N PRO A 265 -12.20 37.72 -25.68
CA PRO A 265 -11.97 36.43 -25.04
C PRO A 265 -13.10 35.39 -25.26
N SER A 266 -12.76 34.11 -25.13
CA SER A 266 -13.74 33.03 -25.00
C SER A 266 -13.30 31.96 -23.99
N THR A 267 -13.98 32.00 -22.83
CA THR A 267 -14.62 30.90 -22.11
C THR A 267 -13.97 29.51 -22.05
N VAL A 268 -13.75 29.08 -20.80
CA VAL A 268 -13.68 27.73 -20.24
C VAL A 268 -14.41 26.68 -21.08
N ALA A 269 -13.65 25.71 -21.60
CA ALA A 269 -14.17 24.43 -22.08
C ALA A 269 -13.22 23.32 -21.62
N GLU A 270 -13.83 22.26 -21.09
CA GLU A 270 -13.25 21.01 -20.61
C GLU A 270 -12.30 20.40 -21.65
N LEU A 271 -11.10 20.03 -21.22
CA LEU A 271 -10.19 19.20 -22.01
C LEU A 271 -10.17 17.79 -21.42
N GLN A 272 -11.03 16.94 -22.01
CA GLN A 272 -10.86 15.49 -22.01
C GLN A 272 -9.55 15.16 -22.73
N VAL A 273 -8.58 14.60 -22.01
CA VAL A 273 -7.35 14.06 -22.60
C VAL A 273 -7.54 12.55 -22.79
N ALA A 274 -7.84 12.17 -24.03
CA ALA A 274 -7.69 10.81 -24.50
C ALA A 274 -6.21 10.58 -24.84
N TYR A 275 -5.58 9.60 -24.20
CA TYR A 275 -4.26 9.10 -24.57
C TYR A 275 -4.39 8.10 -25.74
N PRO A 276 -3.64 8.24 -26.84
CA PRO A 276 -3.30 7.11 -27.69
C PRO A 276 -1.99 6.46 -27.22
N SER A 277 -2.01 5.13 -27.12
CA SER A 277 -0.89 4.25 -26.78
C SER A 277 0.36 4.50 -27.65
N PRO A 278 1.59 4.43 -27.10
CA PRO A 278 2.79 4.43 -27.92
C PRO A 278 3.05 3.01 -28.48
N VAL A 279 3.13 2.95 -29.80
CA VAL A 279 3.61 1.81 -30.59
C VAL A 279 5.12 1.67 -30.37
N TYR A 280 5.57 0.46 -30.02
CA TYR A 280 6.97 0.07 -30.02
C TYR A 280 7.60 0.26 -31.41
N ALA A 281 8.63 1.08 -31.51
CA ALA A 281 9.55 1.07 -32.65
C ALA A 281 10.99 1.14 -32.13
N SER A 282 11.72 0.04 -32.35
CA SER A 282 13.16 -0.08 -32.20
C SER A 282 13.89 0.87 -33.15
N TYR A 283 14.83 1.66 -32.64
CA TYR A 283 15.89 2.24 -33.46
C TYR A 283 17.24 2.00 -32.81
N ASP A 284 18.12 1.37 -33.58
CA ASP A 284 19.50 1.05 -33.27
C ASP A 284 20.40 1.87 -34.21
N ASN A 285 21.59 2.20 -33.69
CA ASN A 285 22.82 2.70 -34.31
C ASN A 285 22.96 4.19 -34.71
N GLY A 286 23.79 4.89 -33.93
CA GLY A 286 25.15 5.21 -34.41
C GLY A 286 25.48 6.69 -34.70
N VAL A 287 25.99 7.41 -33.69
CA VAL A 287 26.82 8.63 -33.87
C VAL A 287 27.88 8.68 -32.75
N PRO A 288 29.15 9.00 -33.04
CA PRO A 288 30.27 8.75 -32.14
C PRO A 288 30.38 9.75 -30.98
N THR A 289 30.90 9.23 -29.88
CA THR A 289 31.34 9.91 -28.67
C THR A 289 32.42 10.97 -28.97
N SER A 290 32.13 12.22 -28.62
CA SER A 290 33.17 13.21 -28.34
C SER A 290 33.01 13.66 -26.89
N SER A 291 34.00 13.26 -26.11
CA SER A 291 34.24 13.60 -24.72
C SER A 291 34.35 15.11 -24.53
N ILE A 292 33.42 15.68 -23.76
CA ILE A 292 33.62 16.95 -23.07
C ILE A 292 33.49 16.63 -21.59
N SER A 293 34.63 16.36 -20.97
CA SER A 293 34.79 16.33 -19.53
C SER A 293 35.01 17.77 -19.06
N GLU A 294 33.94 18.51 -18.83
CA GLU A 294 34.02 19.79 -18.13
C GLU A 294 33.07 19.77 -16.94
N GLU A 295 33.66 20.00 -15.76
CA GLU A 295 33.00 20.06 -14.48
C GLU A 295 31.95 21.19 -14.52
N LEU A 296 30.67 20.83 -14.57
CA LEU A 296 29.58 21.76 -14.25
C LEU A 296 29.93 22.42 -12.91
N PRO A 297 29.94 23.76 -12.81
CA PRO A 297 30.32 24.43 -11.58
C PRO A 297 29.41 23.94 -10.45
N LEU A 298 30.04 23.35 -9.42
CA LEU A 298 29.45 22.61 -8.29
C LEU A 298 28.43 23.40 -7.43
N HIS A 299 28.02 24.59 -7.86
CA HIS A 299 27.40 25.63 -7.04
C HIS A 299 25.90 25.82 -7.28
N ALA A 300 25.35 25.38 -8.43
CA ALA A 300 23.90 25.30 -8.62
C ALA A 300 23.46 23.85 -8.33
N VAL A 301 23.25 23.52 -7.05
CA VAL A 301 22.73 22.20 -6.68
C VAL A 301 21.24 22.17 -7.03
N LEU A 302 20.94 21.55 -8.17
CA LEU A 302 19.58 21.46 -8.71
C LEU A 302 18.98 20.10 -8.40
N CYS A 303 17.66 20.07 -8.17
CA CYS A 303 16.94 18.81 -8.17
C CYS A 303 16.60 18.42 -9.62
N THR A 304 17.01 17.21 -10.00
CA THR A 304 16.77 16.65 -11.33
C THR A 304 16.13 15.27 -11.23
N GLU A 305 15.28 14.92 -12.19
CA GLU A 305 14.89 13.54 -12.46
C GLU A 305 15.99 12.84 -13.27
N ASP A 306 16.10 11.51 -13.15
CA ASP A 306 17.05 10.70 -13.94
C ASP A 306 16.64 10.55 -15.42
N ASP A 307 15.44 11.01 -15.79
CA ASP A 307 14.93 10.93 -17.15
C ASP A 307 15.27 12.22 -17.94
N ASP A 308 16.04 12.06 -19.03
CA ASP A 308 16.57 13.10 -19.94
C ASP A 308 15.52 14.04 -20.57
N ASN A 309 14.22 13.86 -20.31
CA ASN A 309 13.11 14.59 -20.92
C ASN A 309 12.33 15.51 -19.93
N SER A 310 12.83 15.75 -18.73
CA SER A 310 12.15 16.58 -17.72
C SER A 310 12.46 18.09 -17.86
N PRO A 311 11.46 19.00 -17.94
CA PRO A 311 11.68 20.46 -18.00
C PRO A 311 11.92 21.06 -16.58
N PRO A 312 12.29 22.35 -16.50
CA PRO A 312 13.53 22.88 -15.94
C PRO A 312 13.72 22.78 -14.42
N PHE A 313 15.00 22.96 -14.09
CA PHE A 313 15.67 22.81 -12.80
C PHE A 313 15.19 23.78 -11.71
N THR A 314 14.76 23.22 -10.57
CA THR A 314 14.55 23.97 -9.32
C THR A 314 15.55 23.51 -8.26
N GLY A 315 15.99 24.45 -7.42
CA GLY A 315 16.82 24.10 -6.26
C GLY A 315 16.01 23.36 -5.17
N TYR A 316 16.65 23.06 -4.05
CA TYR A 316 16.05 22.42 -2.89
C TYR A 316 15.34 23.42 -1.98
N GLY A 317 14.61 22.93 -0.97
CA GLY A 317 13.83 23.77 -0.06
C GLY A 317 14.62 24.63 0.94
N ALA A 318 14.08 24.75 2.15
CA ALA A 318 14.69 25.54 3.22
C ALA A 318 16.06 24.99 3.65
N ILE A 319 16.18 23.65 3.74
CA ILE A 319 17.40 22.98 4.23
C ILE A 319 17.86 21.95 3.22
N LEU A 320 19.14 21.98 2.88
CA LEU A 320 19.81 21.00 2.03
C LEU A 320 21.02 20.43 2.76
N ILE A 321 21.07 19.11 2.90
CA ILE A 321 22.21 18.37 3.45
C ILE A 321 22.82 17.52 2.33
N ILE A 322 24.11 17.71 2.08
CA ILE A 322 24.89 16.95 1.09
C ILE A 322 25.97 16.18 1.84
N TYR A 323 25.93 14.86 1.74
CA TYR A 323 26.98 14.01 2.30
C TYR A 323 28.15 13.87 1.32
N GLN A 324 29.33 14.35 1.68
CA GLN A 324 30.53 14.21 0.85
C GLN A 324 30.85 12.74 0.55
N LEU A 325 31.55 12.50 -0.56
CA LEU A 325 32.03 11.16 -0.88
C LEU A 325 33.09 10.73 0.13
N ASP A 326 33.04 9.45 0.51
CA ASP A 326 34.15 8.81 1.20
C ASP A 326 35.42 8.98 0.36
N ASP A 327 36.54 9.32 0.99
CA ASP A 327 37.84 9.24 0.33
C ASP A 327 38.01 7.82 -0.19
N LYS A 328 38.52 7.65 -1.43
CA LYS A 328 38.65 6.34 -2.12
C LYS A 328 39.39 5.29 -1.26
N SER A 329 40.14 5.75 -0.26
CA SER A 329 40.82 4.95 0.76
C SER A 329 39.90 4.11 1.66
N LEU A 330 38.61 4.43 1.80
CA LEU A 330 37.64 3.66 2.60
C LEU A 330 36.93 2.53 1.84
N CYS A 331 37.05 2.48 0.51
CA CYS A 331 36.42 1.44 -0.33
C CYS A 331 36.99 0.02 -0.13
N ASN A 332 38.08 -0.14 0.64
CA ASN A 332 38.79 -1.41 0.82
C ASN A 332 38.65 -2.03 2.23
N LEU A 333 37.81 -1.47 3.09
CA LEU A 333 37.49 -2.10 4.37
C LEU A 333 36.31 -3.05 4.15
N GLU A 334 36.60 -4.37 4.14
CA GLU A 334 35.57 -5.40 4.23
C GLU A 334 34.70 -5.14 5.47
N HIS A 335 33.56 -4.49 5.30
CA HIS A 335 32.54 -4.45 6.34
C HIS A 335 31.91 -5.84 6.43
N PRO A 336 31.97 -6.53 7.57
CA PRO A 336 31.35 -7.83 7.71
C PRO A 336 29.85 -7.69 7.37
N PRO A 337 29.30 -8.54 6.50
CA PRO A 337 27.88 -8.49 6.16
C PRO A 337 27.05 -8.70 7.43
N GLY A 338 26.45 -7.63 7.95
CA GLY A 338 25.63 -7.65 9.16
C GLY A 338 25.94 -6.60 10.23
N SER A 339 27.02 -5.81 10.15
CA SER A 339 27.23 -4.68 11.06
C SER A 339 26.44 -3.45 10.60
N ALA A 340 25.17 -3.35 11.03
CA ALA A 340 24.27 -2.22 10.81
C ALA A 340 24.65 -0.99 11.65
N GLU A 341 25.91 -0.57 11.61
CA GLU A 341 26.31 0.67 12.28
C GLU A 341 25.73 1.85 11.51
N ILE A 342 24.90 2.63 12.20
CA ILE A 342 24.34 3.87 11.66
C ILE A 342 25.48 4.87 11.56
N ASN A 343 25.83 5.23 10.32
CA ASN A 343 27.00 6.06 10.07
C ASN A 343 26.62 7.55 10.06
N ALA A 344 25.45 7.93 9.54
CA ALA A 344 24.98 9.32 9.55
C ALA A 344 23.61 9.47 10.20
N ILE A 345 23.40 10.58 10.92
CA ILE A 345 22.16 10.84 11.66
C ILE A 345 21.68 12.27 11.39
N VAL A 346 20.39 12.42 11.12
CA VAL A 346 19.70 13.71 11.06
C VAL A 346 18.52 13.67 12.03
N VAL A 347 18.51 14.54 13.03
CA VAL A 347 17.43 14.64 14.03
C VAL A 347 16.77 16.01 13.95
N LEU A 348 15.45 16.02 13.78
CA LEU A 348 14.61 17.19 13.94
C LEU A 348 13.78 17.00 15.20
N GLU A 349 13.99 17.88 16.18
CA GLU A 349 13.26 17.84 17.45
C GLU A 349 12.58 19.19 17.70
N ARG A 350 11.29 19.21 18.03
CA ARG A 350 10.54 20.46 18.29
C ARG A 350 10.76 21.52 17.20
N THR A 351 10.86 21.08 15.95
CA THR A 351 11.22 21.93 14.80
C THR A 351 10.02 22.12 13.90
N VAL A 352 9.86 23.35 13.38
CA VAL A 352 8.78 23.72 12.47
C VAL A 352 9.35 24.07 11.10
N LEU A 353 8.96 23.32 10.07
CA LEU A 353 9.23 23.61 8.66
C LEU A 353 7.89 23.87 7.97
N SER A 354 7.57 25.12 7.65
CA SER A 354 6.26 25.42 7.05
C SER A 354 6.27 26.47 5.94
N TYR A 355 5.31 26.34 5.02
CA TYR A 355 5.13 27.28 3.89
C TYR A 355 6.38 27.44 3.01
N ASN A 356 7.27 26.46 3.02
CA ASN A 356 8.47 26.52 2.20
C ASN A 356 8.17 26.02 0.79
N ARG A 357 8.87 26.58 -0.20
CA ARG A 357 8.78 26.20 -1.61
C ARG A 357 10.16 25.88 -2.16
N GLY A 358 10.26 24.78 -2.92
CA GLY A 358 11.46 24.42 -3.66
C GLY A 358 11.15 23.35 -4.70
N GLY A 359 12.16 22.81 -5.36
CA GLY A 359 12.06 21.70 -6.29
C GLY A 359 11.87 20.36 -5.58
N CYS A 360 12.76 20.07 -4.64
CA CYS A 360 12.72 18.85 -3.84
C CYS A 360 12.95 19.12 -2.36
N GLY A 361 12.21 18.43 -1.50
CA GLY A 361 12.36 18.55 -0.05
C GLY A 361 12.11 19.98 0.40
N ALA A 362 10.93 20.55 0.09
CA ALA A 362 10.72 21.98 0.29
C ALA A 362 10.92 22.42 1.75
N GLY A 363 10.67 21.52 2.72
CA GLY A 363 11.17 21.68 4.08
C GLY A 363 12.66 21.32 4.21
N ILE A 364 12.98 20.04 4.03
CA ILE A 364 14.35 19.53 4.14
C ILE A 364 14.66 18.47 3.07
N SER A 365 15.84 18.58 2.47
CA SER A 365 16.37 17.62 1.51
C SER A 365 17.72 17.07 1.96
N MET A 366 17.94 15.78 1.75
CA MET A 366 19.19 15.07 2.01
C MET A 366 19.63 14.33 0.75
N ARG A 367 20.90 14.46 0.39
CA ARG A 367 21.44 13.87 -0.84
C ARG A 367 22.85 13.32 -0.62
N SER A 368 23.16 12.20 -1.29
CA SER A 368 24.54 11.81 -1.62
C SER A 368 24.89 12.23 -3.06
N PRO A 369 26.14 12.66 -3.36
CA PRO A 369 26.59 13.02 -4.69
C PRO A 369 26.30 11.89 -5.68
N PHE A 370 26.01 12.18 -6.94
CA PHE A 370 25.93 11.15 -7.98
C PHE A 370 27.33 10.97 -8.58
N ALA A 371 27.92 9.77 -8.56
CA ALA A 371 29.01 9.46 -9.51
C ALA A 371 28.38 8.80 -10.72
N TYR A 372 28.50 9.44 -11.88
CA TYR A 372 28.15 8.85 -13.16
C TYR A 372 29.05 7.65 -13.52
N GLU A 373 30.21 7.55 -12.86
CA GLU A 373 31.09 6.39 -12.94
C GLU A 373 30.82 5.50 -11.73
N ALA A 374 29.96 4.50 -11.91
CA ALA A 374 29.85 3.39 -10.98
C ALA A 374 31.25 2.80 -10.78
N VAL A 375 31.87 3.03 -9.62
CA VAL A 375 33.01 2.23 -9.18
C VAL A 375 32.39 0.97 -8.59
N PRO A 376 32.33 -0.17 -9.32
CA PRO A 376 31.57 -1.34 -8.91
C PRO A 376 32.10 -1.99 -7.62
N GLU A 377 33.32 -1.59 -7.22
CA GLU A 377 34.06 -2.12 -6.09
C GLU A 377 33.77 -1.37 -4.77
N CYS A 378 33.06 -0.24 -4.78
CA CYS A 378 32.76 0.54 -3.58
C CYS A 378 31.28 0.40 -3.18
N SER A 379 30.87 -0.79 -2.75
CA SER A 379 29.54 -1.02 -2.13
C SER A 379 29.58 -0.55 -0.67
N VAL A 380 29.51 0.76 -0.48
CA VAL A 380 29.57 1.35 0.86
C VAL A 380 28.26 1.03 1.61
N ASN A 381 28.34 0.25 2.70
CA ASN A 381 27.25 0.04 3.67
C ASN A 381 26.97 1.32 4.47
N ARG A 382 26.60 2.42 3.81
CA ARG A 382 26.23 3.67 4.48
C ARG A 382 24.79 3.57 5.00
N HIS A 383 24.62 3.69 6.31
CA HIS A 383 23.30 3.77 6.95
C HIS A 383 23.01 5.20 7.41
N VAL A 384 21.98 5.82 6.84
CA VAL A 384 21.50 7.15 7.24
C VAL A 384 20.22 7.00 8.05
N LEU A 385 20.19 7.53 9.28
CA LEU A 385 19.00 7.56 10.12
C LEU A 385 18.43 8.98 10.19
N VAL A 386 17.19 9.13 9.75
CA VAL A 386 16.41 10.37 9.86
C VAL A 386 15.37 10.21 10.97
N ILE A 387 15.38 11.12 11.94
CA ILE A 387 14.46 11.10 13.10
C ILE A 387 13.70 12.43 13.18
N LEU A 388 12.38 12.35 13.25
CA LEU A 388 11.50 13.47 13.53
C LEU A 388 10.78 13.22 14.86
N ARG A 389 10.99 14.11 15.83
CA ARG A 389 10.39 14.07 17.17
C ARG A 389 9.64 15.35 17.44
N ASN A 390 8.37 15.25 17.84
CA ASN A 390 7.54 16.40 18.22
C ASN A 390 7.69 17.60 17.26
N SER A 391 7.78 17.32 15.96
CA SER A 391 8.11 18.31 14.94
C SER A 391 6.96 18.48 13.95
N SER A 392 6.87 19.66 13.34
CA SER A 392 5.77 20.02 12.43
C SER A 392 6.34 20.39 11.06
N ILE A 393 5.99 19.60 10.05
CA ILE A 393 6.35 19.85 8.65
C ILE A 393 5.04 20.04 7.89
N THR A 394 4.69 21.29 7.60
CA THR A 394 3.34 21.61 7.12
C THR A 394 3.29 22.63 5.99
N SER A 395 2.36 22.44 5.05
CA SER A 395 2.09 23.43 3.99
C SER A 395 3.30 23.74 3.10
N ASN A 396 4.24 22.80 2.98
CA ASN A 396 5.39 22.94 2.09
C ASN A 396 5.03 22.45 0.68
N THR A 397 5.58 23.09 -0.35
CA THR A 397 5.28 22.79 -1.75
C THR A 397 6.57 22.50 -2.52
N ALA A 398 6.69 21.28 -3.02
CA ALA A 398 7.77 20.86 -3.90
C ALA A 398 7.27 20.79 -5.36
N ASP A 399 8.04 21.36 -6.29
CA ASP A 399 7.73 21.28 -7.73
C ASP A 399 8.02 19.88 -8.30
N MET A 400 8.71 19.00 -7.55
CA MET A 400 9.00 17.60 -7.92
C MET A 400 8.71 16.62 -6.77
N HIS A 401 9.69 16.35 -5.89
CA HIS A 401 9.62 15.27 -4.88
C HIS A 401 9.66 15.79 -3.45
N GLY A 402 8.96 15.12 -2.53
CA GLY A 402 9.12 15.34 -1.09
C GLY A 402 8.67 16.73 -0.68
N GLY A 403 7.35 16.98 -0.69
CA GLY A 403 6.81 18.30 -0.33
C GLY A 403 7.34 18.78 1.02
N GLY A 404 7.39 17.89 2.03
CA GLY A 404 8.08 18.16 3.29
C GLY A 404 9.55 17.72 3.30
N ILE A 405 9.76 16.40 3.17
CA ILE A 405 11.07 15.75 3.31
C ILE A 405 11.45 15.05 2.01
N HIS A 406 12.69 15.20 1.59
CA HIS A 406 13.26 14.45 0.48
C HIS A 406 14.58 13.79 0.87
N TYR A 407 14.76 12.52 0.52
CA TYR A 407 16.03 11.82 0.61
C TYR A 407 16.31 11.10 -0.71
N ARG A 408 17.52 11.25 -1.22
CA ARG A 408 17.98 10.55 -2.43
C ARG A 408 19.42 10.06 -2.27
N ASP A 409 19.63 8.76 -2.51
CA ASP A 409 20.96 8.14 -2.49
C ASP A 409 21.23 7.32 -3.75
N GLY A 410 22.41 7.52 -4.35
CA GLY A 410 22.89 6.82 -5.55
C GLY A 410 23.97 5.75 -5.34
N TRP A 411 24.43 5.47 -4.09
CA TRP A 411 25.71 4.77 -3.84
C TRP A 411 25.62 3.46 -3.02
N GLY A 412 24.51 2.74 -3.02
CA GLY A 412 24.44 1.44 -2.34
C GLY A 412 24.06 1.51 -0.85
N GLY A 413 23.72 2.69 -0.31
CA GLY A 413 23.38 2.88 1.10
C GLY A 413 21.96 2.46 1.49
N THR A 414 21.70 2.46 2.80
CA THR A 414 20.40 2.19 3.43
C THR A 414 19.91 3.42 4.19
N VAL A 415 18.68 3.87 3.91
CA VAL A 415 18.02 4.94 4.68
C VAL A 415 17.00 4.38 5.66
N HIS A 416 17.02 4.87 6.89
CA HIS A 416 16.05 4.58 7.94
C HIS A 416 15.30 5.85 8.30
N LEU A 417 14.00 5.72 8.59
CA LEU A 417 13.13 6.85 8.95
C LEU A 417 12.37 6.53 10.23
N THR A 418 12.43 7.44 11.20
CA THR A 418 11.59 7.41 12.39
C THR A 418 10.83 8.73 12.48
N ILE A 419 9.50 8.66 12.52
CA ILE A 419 8.62 9.79 12.81
C ILE A 419 7.85 9.41 14.07
N ASP A 420 8.10 10.14 15.16
CA ASP A 420 7.59 9.81 16.48
C ASP A 420 7.13 11.04 17.30
N GLU A 421 6.67 10.76 18.52
CA GLU A 421 6.41 11.74 19.58
C GLU A 421 5.51 12.92 19.18
N GLY A 422 4.38 12.66 18.54
CA GLY A 422 3.41 13.70 18.20
C GLY A 422 3.76 14.51 16.96
N SER A 423 4.73 14.07 16.16
CA SER A 423 5.10 14.76 14.93
C SER A 423 3.94 14.85 13.93
N ILE A 424 3.96 15.91 13.11
CA ILE A 424 2.91 16.23 12.13
C ILE A 424 3.54 16.47 10.77
N LEU A 425 3.13 15.68 9.77
CA LEU A 425 3.41 15.92 8.36
C LEU A 425 2.07 16.18 7.66
N SER A 426 1.72 17.44 7.40
CA SER A 426 0.40 17.74 6.84
C SER A 426 0.34 18.86 5.81
N LEU A 427 -0.61 18.79 4.89
CA LEU A 427 -0.83 19.83 3.87
C LEU A 427 0.38 20.05 2.96
N ASN A 428 1.31 19.10 2.89
CA ASN A 428 2.46 19.22 2.01
C ASN A 428 2.10 18.69 0.61
N SER A 429 2.62 19.35 -0.42
CA SER A 429 2.33 19.00 -1.81
C SER A 429 3.63 18.77 -2.57
N ALA A 430 3.66 17.73 -3.39
CA ALA A 430 4.69 17.47 -4.39
C ALA A 430 4.00 17.23 -5.74
N VAL A 431 4.64 17.56 -6.86
CA VAL A 431 4.06 17.26 -8.18
C VAL A 431 4.15 15.76 -8.49
N THR A 432 5.25 15.12 -8.12
CA THR A 432 5.52 13.72 -8.51
C THR A 432 5.47 12.77 -7.32
N GLN A 433 6.39 12.82 -6.36
CA GLN A 433 6.49 11.75 -5.35
C GLN A 433 6.47 12.29 -3.93
N GLY A 434 5.70 11.66 -3.04
CA GLY A 434 5.77 11.90 -1.60
C GLY A 434 5.36 13.30 -1.18
N GLY A 435 4.07 13.55 -0.96
CA GLY A 435 3.61 14.88 -0.56
C GLY A 435 4.20 15.28 0.80
N GLY A 436 4.12 14.39 1.79
CA GLY A 436 4.79 14.56 3.08
C GLY A 436 6.28 14.23 3.02
N ALA A 437 6.63 13.03 2.55
CA ALA A 437 8.03 12.60 2.43
C ALA A 437 8.27 11.68 1.23
N ALA A 438 9.40 11.85 0.55
CA ALA A 438 9.89 10.97 -0.51
C ALA A 438 11.29 10.45 -0.18
N LEU A 439 11.44 9.14 -0.03
CA LEU A 439 12.72 8.47 0.22
C LEU A 439 13.04 7.55 -0.96
N GLN A 440 14.17 7.82 -1.60
CA GLN A 440 14.72 7.03 -2.69
C GLN A 440 16.15 6.60 -2.35
N GLY A 441 16.44 5.31 -2.39
CA GLY A 441 17.78 4.81 -2.07
C GLY A 441 18.01 3.39 -2.53
N SER A 442 19.27 2.95 -2.49
CA SER A 442 19.61 1.57 -2.85
C SER A 442 18.91 0.57 -1.94
N HIS A 443 18.84 0.84 -0.65
CA HIS A 443 18.01 0.10 0.30
C HIS A 443 17.19 1.05 1.16
N ILE A 444 15.99 0.63 1.52
CA ILE A 444 15.22 1.28 2.58
C ILE A 444 15.20 0.32 3.77
N GLY A 445 15.72 0.81 4.90
CA GLY A 445 15.80 0.06 6.14
C GLY A 445 14.45 0.01 6.85
N ASN A 446 14.49 0.30 8.14
CA ASN A 446 13.30 0.39 8.97
C ASN A 446 12.67 1.77 8.84
N VAL A 447 11.38 1.79 8.50
CA VAL A 447 10.52 2.96 8.56
C VAL A 447 9.54 2.78 9.71
N THR A 448 9.61 3.66 10.70
CA THR A 448 8.73 3.64 11.87
C THR A 448 7.95 4.94 11.95
N ILE A 449 6.62 4.82 11.95
CA ILE A 449 5.69 5.93 12.15
C ILE A 449 4.89 5.60 13.41
N SER A 450 5.10 6.39 14.46
CA SER A 450 4.50 6.13 15.77
C SER A 450 3.96 7.40 16.41
N ASN A 451 2.79 7.35 17.04
CA ASN A 451 2.22 8.53 17.71
C ASN A 451 2.23 9.80 16.83
N THR A 452 1.93 9.65 15.53
CA THR A 452 2.18 10.69 14.51
C THR A 452 0.92 10.97 13.69
N THR A 453 0.82 12.17 13.13
CA THR A 453 -0.19 12.51 12.11
C THR A 453 0.45 12.76 10.75
N VAL A 454 0.04 12.02 9.73
CA VAL A 454 0.37 12.27 8.31
C VAL A 454 -0.94 12.50 7.55
N SER A 455 -1.26 13.75 7.22
CA SER A 455 -2.59 14.04 6.67
C SER A 455 -2.66 15.15 5.63
N TYR A 456 -3.65 15.08 4.74
CA TYR A 456 -3.89 16.11 3.73
C TYR A 456 -2.69 16.40 2.81
N ASN A 457 -1.78 15.44 2.65
CA ASN A 457 -0.66 15.60 1.74
C ASN A 457 -1.05 15.15 0.33
N LYS A 458 -0.39 15.72 -0.69
CA LYS A 458 -0.70 15.49 -2.10
C LYS A 458 0.55 15.19 -2.94
N ALA A 459 0.49 14.17 -3.80
CA ALA A 459 1.52 13.84 -4.79
C ALA A 459 0.96 13.03 -5.97
N ASN A 460 1.80 12.64 -6.94
CA ASN A 460 1.42 11.65 -7.94
C ASN A 460 1.39 10.24 -7.33
N ASN A 461 2.48 9.78 -6.68
CA ASN A 461 2.44 8.57 -5.85
C ASN A 461 2.85 8.87 -4.41
N GLY A 462 2.28 8.13 -3.46
CA GLY A 462 2.57 8.33 -2.05
C GLY A 462 2.10 9.71 -1.60
N GLY A 463 0.79 9.97 -1.66
CA GLY A 463 0.23 11.27 -1.30
C GLY A 463 0.75 11.76 0.04
N GLY A 464 0.81 10.86 1.04
CA GLY A 464 1.55 11.02 2.28
C GLY A 464 3.05 10.71 2.13
N LEU A 465 3.38 9.44 1.96
CA LEU A 465 4.75 8.91 2.02
C LEU A 465 5.07 8.06 0.81
N PHE A 466 6.25 8.28 0.23
CA PHE A 466 6.76 7.54 -0.92
C PHE A 466 8.10 6.88 -0.59
N PHE A 467 8.18 5.57 -0.80
CA PHE A 467 9.37 4.74 -0.55
C PHE A 467 9.78 4.00 -1.82
N TYR A 468 10.96 4.30 -2.34
CA TYR A 468 11.53 3.62 -3.50
C TYR A 468 12.88 3.01 -3.15
N ALA A 469 12.92 1.68 -3.02
CA ALA A 469 14.14 0.91 -2.85
C ALA A 469 14.55 0.26 -4.18
N TYR A 470 15.77 0.51 -4.64
CA TYR A 470 16.31 -0.24 -5.80
C TYR A 470 16.57 -1.70 -5.43
N GLY A 471 17.04 -1.96 -4.21
CA GLY A 471 17.26 -3.25 -3.57
C GLY A 471 16.11 -3.63 -2.63
N ASN A 472 16.41 -3.80 -1.35
CA ASN A 472 15.48 -4.29 -0.32
C ASN A 472 14.75 -3.14 0.39
N LEU A 473 13.51 -3.39 0.79
CA LEU A 473 12.80 -2.63 1.81
C LEU A 473 12.63 -3.50 3.05
N THR A 474 13.16 -3.12 4.21
CA THR A 474 13.17 -4.01 5.38
C THR A 474 11.82 -4.05 6.09
N THR A 475 11.31 -2.92 6.57
CA THR A 475 10.05 -2.90 7.32
C THR A 475 9.40 -1.51 7.26
N ILE A 476 8.07 -1.47 7.10
CA ILE A 476 7.26 -0.28 7.38
C ILE A 476 6.33 -0.62 8.55
N ARG A 477 6.45 0.13 9.64
CA ARG A 477 5.59 0.02 10.82
C ARG A 477 4.83 1.33 11.04
N VAL A 478 3.51 1.22 11.12
CA VAL A 478 2.58 2.29 11.53
C VAL A 478 1.92 1.86 12.84
N SER A 479 2.13 2.63 13.90
CA SER A 479 1.62 2.31 15.25
C SER A 479 1.02 3.54 15.92
N ASN A 480 -0.16 3.42 16.53
CA ASN A 480 -0.87 4.52 17.20
C ASN A 480 -0.79 5.86 16.42
N SER A 481 -1.03 5.80 15.11
CA SER A 481 -0.83 6.94 14.20
C SER A 481 -2.02 7.17 13.29
N ASN A 482 -2.18 8.41 12.84
CA ASN A 482 -3.25 8.83 11.96
C ASN A 482 -2.69 9.20 10.58
N LEU A 483 -2.95 8.36 9.58
CA LEU A 483 -2.56 8.54 8.18
C LEU A 483 -3.83 8.76 7.35
N SER A 484 -4.37 9.99 7.33
CA SER A 484 -5.70 10.25 6.77
C SER A 484 -5.74 11.36 5.71
N TYR A 485 -6.69 11.25 4.79
CA TYR A 485 -6.99 12.27 3.77
C TYR A 485 -5.81 12.65 2.87
N ASN A 486 -4.88 11.72 2.67
CA ASN A 486 -3.78 11.93 1.72
C ASN A 486 -4.24 11.54 0.31
N ASN A 487 -3.78 12.29 -0.69
CA ASN A 487 -4.28 12.19 -2.06
C ASN A 487 -3.13 11.96 -3.05
N ALA A 488 -3.10 10.80 -3.68
CA ALA A 488 -2.22 10.45 -4.78
C ALA A 488 -3.00 10.52 -6.10
N SER A 489 -2.48 11.17 -7.14
CA SER A 489 -3.13 11.12 -8.46
C SER A 489 -3.03 9.73 -9.09
N SER A 490 -1.95 9.00 -8.84
CA SER A 490 -1.75 7.60 -9.23
C SER A 490 -2.02 6.68 -8.04
N SER A 491 -0.99 6.23 -7.30
CA SER A 491 -1.13 5.11 -6.35
C SER A 491 -0.63 5.43 -4.93
N GLY A 492 -1.19 4.73 -3.93
CA GLY A 492 -0.79 4.85 -2.53
C GLY A 492 -1.13 6.21 -1.93
N GLY A 493 -2.41 6.45 -1.62
CA GLY A 493 -2.84 7.74 -1.08
C GLY A 493 -2.07 8.10 0.19
N ALA A 494 -1.98 7.20 1.18
CA ALA A 494 -1.17 7.40 2.37
C ALA A 494 0.29 6.95 2.17
N ILE A 495 0.51 5.72 1.70
CA ILE A 495 1.83 5.12 1.54
C ILE A 495 1.90 4.45 0.17
N TRP A 496 2.95 4.80 -0.57
CA TRP A 496 3.39 4.02 -1.74
C TRP A 496 4.78 3.48 -1.47
N ALA A 497 4.98 2.18 -1.70
CA ALA A 497 6.28 1.53 -1.51
C ALA A 497 6.61 0.59 -2.67
N LYS A 498 7.85 0.67 -3.14
CA LYS A 498 8.39 -0.23 -4.17
C LYS A 498 9.78 -0.74 -3.83
N ALA A 499 10.00 -2.03 -4.09
CA ALA A 499 11.33 -2.66 -4.10
C ALA A 499 11.57 -3.27 -5.50
N THR A 500 12.68 -2.91 -6.15
CA THR A 500 12.90 -3.23 -7.58
C THR A 500 13.64 -4.54 -7.82
N THR A 501 14.62 -4.86 -6.98
CA THR A 501 15.43 -6.08 -7.10
C THR A 501 15.43 -6.94 -5.84
N GLY A 502 15.01 -6.38 -4.69
CA GLY A 502 14.97 -7.04 -3.39
C GLY A 502 13.56 -7.22 -2.81
N PRO A 503 13.40 -7.99 -1.71
CA PRO A 503 12.10 -8.15 -1.07
C PRO A 503 11.65 -6.90 -0.31
N ILE A 504 10.34 -6.82 -0.08
CA ILE A 504 9.75 -6.05 1.02
C ILE A 504 9.61 -7.00 2.21
N GLY A 505 10.27 -6.70 3.33
CA GLY A 505 10.22 -7.55 4.52
C GLY A 505 8.82 -7.60 5.13
N SER A 506 8.46 -6.60 5.94
CA SER A 506 7.15 -6.57 6.60
C SER A 506 6.46 -5.22 6.54
N ILE A 507 5.14 -5.25 6.43
CA ILE A 507 4.27 -4.09 6.61
C ILE A 507 3.37 -4.39 7.80
N LEU A 508 3.42 -3.52 8.83
CA LEU A 508 2.65 -3.66 10.05
C LEU A 508 1.87 -2.37 10.32
N VAL A 509 0.55 -2.48 10.37
CA VAL A 509 -0.36 -1.43 10.85
C VAL A 509 -0.97 -1.92 12.15
N ASN A 510 -0.64 -1.29 13.27
CA ASN A 510 -1.05 -1.78 14.58
C ASN A 510 -1.33 -0.67 15.62
N ASP A 511 -1.61 -1.09 16.85
CA ASP A 511 -1.74 -0.23 18.03
C ASP A 511 -2.77 0.91 17.84
N GLY A 512 -3.93 0.61 17.26
CA GLY A 512 -5.03 1.55 17.06
C GLY A 512 -4.79 2.56 15.94
N SER A 513 -3.95 2.23 14.95
CA SER A 513 -3.65 3.14 13.83
C SER A 513 -4.87 3.35 12.94
N ILE A 514 -5.03 4.57 12.43
CA ILE A 514 -6.15 4.97 11.58
C ILE A 514 -5.62 5.39 10.21
N LEU A 515 -6.03 4.67 9.17
CA LEU A 515 -5.77 5.00 7.77
C LEU A 515 -7.11 5.29 7.10
N ARG A 516 -7.54 6.55 7.10
CA ARG A 516 -8.90 6.93 6.66
C ARG A 516 -8.94 7.94 5.52
N GLY A 517 -9.85 7.74 4.58
CA GLY A 517 -10.17 8.78 3.58
C GLY A 517 -9.03 9.04 2.60
N ASN A 518 -8.08 8.13 2.47
CA ASN A 518 -6.97 8.28 1.54
C ASN A 518 -7.41 7.88 0.13
N LYS A 519 -6.87 8.58 -0.87
CA LYS A 519 -7.31 8.46 -2.25
C LYS A 519 -6.14 8.24 -3.20
N ALA A 520 -6.28 7.24 -4.07
CA ALA A 520 -5.46 7.00 -5.25
C ALA A 520 -6.37 7.21 -6.47
N VAL A 521 -6.30 8.37 -7.13
CA VAL A 521 -7.34 8.81 -8.09
C VAL A 521 -7.47 7.88 -9.28
N SER A 522 -6.36 7.55 -9.94
CA SER A 522 -6.32 6.69 -11.13
C SER A 522 -5.39 5.50 -10.95
N GLY A 523 -5.09 5.10 -9.71
CA GLY A 523 -4.16 4.01 -9.42
C GLY A 523 -4.67 3.09 -8.32
N ASN A 524 -3.74 2.39 -7.69
CA ASN A 524 -4.03 1.31 -6.76
C ASN A 524 -3.77 1.71 -5.31
N GLY A 525 -4.40 1.00 -4.37
CA GLY A 525 -4.09 1.13 -2.94
C GLY A 525 -4.46 2.50 -2.40
N GLY A 526 -5.75 2.74 -2.16
CA GLY A 526 -6.23 4.06 -1.71
C GLY A 526 -5.51 4.53 -0.45
N ALA A 527 -5.19 3.62 0.48
CA ALA A 527 -4.27 3.90 1.59
C ALA A 527 -2.84 3.43 1.29
N ILE A 528 -2.63 2.13 1.06
CA ILE A 528 -1.32 1.52 0.91
C ILE A 528 -1.21 0.83 -0.44
N SER A 529 -0.18 1.17 -1.22
CA SER A 529 0.18 0.48 -2.46
C SER A 529 1.59 -0.09 -2.36
N LEU A 530 1.73 -1.40 -2.55
CA LEU A 530 3.01 -2.11 -2.56
C LEU A 530 3.26 -2.71 -3.94
N SER A 531 4.39 -2.35 -4.57
CA SER A 531 4.84 -2.91 -5.83
C SER A 531 6.19 -3.62 -5.65
N ILE A 532 6.26 -4.88 -6.02
CA ILE A 532 7.41 -5.74 -5.79
C ILE A 532 7.92 -6.23 -7.17
N GLY A 533 8.98 -5.61 -7.67
CA GLY A 533 9.58 -5.92 -8.97
C GLY A 533 10.74 -6.91 -8.86
N GLY A 534 11.06 -7.66 -9.92
CA GLY A 534 12.30 -8.46 -10.02
C GLY A 534 12.13 -9.99 -9.85
N LYS A 535 13.17 -10.75 -10.24
CA LYS A 535 13.17 -12.23 -10.28
C LYS A 535 13.42 -12.91 -8.92
N SER A 536 13.50 -12.21 -7.79
CA SER A 536 13.78 -12.82 -6.48
C SER A 536 13.04 -12.12 -5.33
N THR A 537 11.92 -11.47 -5.63
CA THR A 537 11.33 -10.49 -4.74
C THR A 537 9.98 -10.95 -4.20
N SER A 538 9.75 -10.68 -2.92
CA SER A 538 8.54 -11.09 -2.19
C SER A 538 8.21 -10.14 -1.06
N LEU A 539 6.99 -10.30 -0.55
CA LEU A 539 6.55 -9.76 0.74
C LEU A 539 6.68 -10.86 1.79
N LYS A 540 7.37 -10.64 2.92
CA LYS A 540 7.40 -11.66 3.98
C LYS A 540 6.12 -11.65 4.81
N SER A 541 5.64 -10.46 5.18
CA SER A 541 4.37 -10.33 5.92
C SER A 541 3.64 -9.01 5.71
N LEU A 542 2.31 -9.10 5.68
CA LEU A 542 1.38 -7.98 5.79
C LEU A 542 0.49 -8.23 7.02
N VAL A 543 0.51 -7.31 7.98
CA VAL A 543 -0.26 -7.41 9.22
C VAL A 543 -1.04 -6.14 9.48
N VAL A 544 -2.35 -6.26 9.68
CA VAL A 544 -3.22 -5.22 10.22
C VAL A 544 -3.81 -5.75 11.51
N ASP A 545 -3.45 -5.15 12.65
CA ASP A 545 -3.73 -5.69 13.98
C ASP A 545 -3.99 -4.61 15.03
N GLY A 546 -4.32 -5.00 16.26
CA GLY A 546 -4.40 -4.11 17.41
C GLY A 546 -5.44 -3.02 17.27
N VAL A 547 -6.66 -3.36 16.85
CA VAL A 547 -7.81 -2.45 16.69
C VAL A 547 -7.52 -1.31 15.71
N SER A 548 -6.74 -1.59 14.65
CA SER A 548 -6.46 -0.61 13.61
C SER A 548 -7.63 -0.48 12.63
N ILE A 549 -7.84 0.72 12.10
CA ILE A 549 -8.99 1.03 11.23
C ILE A 549 -8.50 1.53 9.88
N LEU A 550 -8.83 0.80 8.82
CA LEU A 550 -8.65 1.21 7.43
C LEU A 550 -10.03 1.49 6.84
N SER A 551 -10.39 2.77 6.69
CA SER A 551 -11.74 3.14 6.29
C SER A 551 -11.86 4.23 5.23
N GLN A 552 -12.93 4.22 4.44
CA GLN A 552 -13.21 5.27 3.46
C GLN A 552 -12.07 5.52 2.45
N ASN A 553 -11.22 4.52 2.23
CA ASN A 553 -10.12 4.65 1.27
C ASN A 553 -10.64 4.30 -0.13
N GLN A 554 -10.18 5.07 -1.12
CA GLN A 554 -10.63 4.95 -2.50
C GLN A 554 -9.45 4.75 -3.44
N ALA A 555 -9.51 3.70 -4.25
CA ALA A 555 -8.60 3.46 -5.37
C ALA A 555 -9.34 3.54 -6.69
N GLY A 556 -8.72 4.19 -7.67
CA GLY A 556 -9.18 4.25 -9.06
C GLY A 556 -9.30 2.87 -9.69
N HIS A 557 -8.35 1.98 -9.38
CA HIS A 557 -8.29 0.60 -9.85
C HIS A 557 -8.48 -0.40 -8.69
N HIS A 558 -7.41 -1.06 -8.23
CA HIS A 558 -7.47 -2.20 -7.31
C HIS A 558 -7.14 -1.82 -5.86
N GLY A 559 -7.68 -2.59 -4.91
CA GLY A 559 -7.31 -2.49 -3.50
C GLY A 559 -7.73 -1.15 -2.89
N GLY A 560 -9.04 -0.98 -2.61
CA GLY A 560 -9.55 0.32 -2.14
C GLY A 560 -8.82 0.85 -0.91
N ALA A 561 -8.39 -0.02 0.02
CA ALA A 561 -7.45 0.32 1.08
C ALA A 561 -6.03 -0.14 0.77
N ILE A 562 -5.83 -1.44 0.54
CA ILE A 562 -4.50 -2.05 0.38
C ILE A 562 -4.40 -2.73 -0.98
N PHE A 563 -3.35 -2.41 -1.71
CA PHE A 563 -2.93 -3.10 -2.92
C PHE A 563 -1.54 -3.70 -2.74
N VAL A 564 -1.40 -4.97 -3.11
CA VAL A 564 -0.12 -5.68 -3.14
C VAL A 564 0.02 -6.40 -4.47
N GLU A 565 1.12 -6.11 -5.17
CA GLU A 565 1.52 -6.81 -6.39
C GLU A 565 2.98 -7.27 -6.30
N GLY A 566 3.19 -8.56 -6.54
CA GLY A 566 4.51 -9.20 -6.61
C GLY A 566 4.47 -10.50 -7.41
N GLN A 567 4.83 -10.42 -8.70
CA GLN A 567 4.86 -11.55 -9.64
C GLN A 567 6.27 -12.09 -9.91
N GLY A 568 7.22 -11.80 -9.01
CA GLY A 568 8.60 -12.31 -9.07
C GLY A 568 8.70 -13.83 -8.87
N ASN A 569 9.91 -14.39 -8.87
CA ASN A 569 10.13 -15.83 -8.66
C ASN A 569 9.54 -16.30 -7.33
N CYS A 570 8.73 -17.34 -7.39
CA CYS A 570 7.99 -17.99 -6.30
C CYS A 570 8.86 -18.63 -5.19
N SER A 571 10.10 -18.18 -4.95
CA SER A 571 11.01 -18.81 -3.99
C SER A 571 10.65 -18.56 -2.51
N THR A 572 9.74 -17.62 -2.22
CA THR A 572 9.42 -17.17 -0.86
C THR A 572 7.92 -17.00 -0.67
N THR A 573 7.44 -17.19 0.57
CA THR A 573 6.01 -17.23 0.89
C THR A 573 5.60 -16.03 1.76
N THR A 574 4.41 -15.48 1.49
CA THR A 574 3.86 -14.29 2.18
C THR A 574 2.88 -14.69 3.29
N ASN A 575 2.95 -14.09 4.48
CA ASN A 575 1.87 -14.23 5.47
C ASN A 575 0.99 -12.98 5.48
N VAL A 576 -0.32 -13.15 5.40
CA VAL A 576 -1.29 -12.06 5.54
C VAL A 576 -2.16 -12.33 6.78
N LEU A 577 -2.14 -11.38 7.71
CA LEU A 577 -2.96 -11.42 8.93
C LEU A 577 -3.75 -10.12 9.06
N LEU A 578 -5.07 -10.26 9.15
CA LEU A 578 -5.96 -9.22 9.66
C LEU A 578 -6.50 -9.70 11.01
N GLY A 579 -6.23 -8.97 12.10
CA GLY A 579 -6.66 -9.42 13.42
C GLY A 579 -6.80 -8.39 14.52
N GLY A 580 -6.96 -8.89 15.75
CA GLY A 580 -6.93 -8.11 17.00
C GLY A 580 -7.97 -6.99 17.08
N GLY A 581 -9.17 -7.23 16.57
CA GLY A 581 -10.27 -6.27 16.53
C GLY A 581 -10.16 -5.23 15.43
N SER A 582 -9.28 -5.40 14.44
CA SER A 582 -9.08 -4.43 13.37
C SER A 582 -10.23 -4.43 12.35
N GLU A 583 -10.43 -3.29 11.69
CA GLU A 583 -11.54 -3.05 10.78
C GLU A 583 -11.07 -2.53 9.41
N LEU A 584 -11.47 -3.21 8.34
CA LEU A 584 -11.41 -2.71 6.96
C LEU A 584 -12.83 -2.40 6.51
N ILE A 585 -13.23 -1.13 6.60
CA ILE A 585 -14.62 -0.71 6.41
C ILE A 585 -14.82 0.38 5.37
N ASP A 586 -15.84 0.25 4.52
CA ASP A 586 -16.25 1.31 3.58
C ASP A 586 -15.12 1.73 2.62
N ASN A 587 -14.32 0.76 2.16
CA ASN A 587 -13.27 1.00 1.15
C ASN A 587 -13.78 0.64 -0.24
N TRP A 588 -13.28 1.36 -1.24
CA TRP A 588 -13.81 1.30 -2.59
C TRP A 588 -12.71 1.22 -3.66
N ALA A 589 -12.73 0.14 -4.44
CA ALA A 589 -12.02 -0.01 -5.71
C ALA A 589 -13.00 0.30 -6.86
N SER A 590 -12.84 1.46 -7.52
CA SER A 590 -13.82 1.96 -8.53
C SER A 590 -13.64 1.41 -9.94
N GLY A 591 -12.50 0.80 -10.22
CA GLY A 591 -12.15 0.28 -11.55
C GLY A 591 -11.38 -1.03 -11.44
N GLY A 592 -11.66 -1.83 -10.41
CA GLY A 592 -10.85 -3.00 -10.11
C GLY A 592 -11.40 -3.90 -9.02
N ASN A 593 -10.55 -4.85 -8.65
CA ASN A 593 -10.83 -5.92 -7.71
C ASN A 593 -10.35 -5.56 -6.29
N GLY A 594 -10.89 -6.24 -5.27
CA GLY A 594 -10.44 -6.08 -3.89
C GLY A 594 -10.90 -4.75 -3.30
N GLY A 595 -12.19 -4.62 -2.98
CA GLY A 595 -12.74 -3.35 -2.50
C GLY A 595 -12.06 -2.84 -1.23
N ALA A 596 -11.63 -3.74 -0.35
CA ALA A 596 -10.70 -3.41 0.73
C ALA A 596 -9.25 -3.76 0.38
N MET A 597 -9.02 -5.01 -0.03
CA MET A 597 -7.67 -5.55 -0.20
C MET A 597 -7.54 -6.31 -1.51
N TYR A 598 -6.50 -5.99 -2.27
CA TYR A 598 -6.08 -6.72 -3.45
C TYR A 598 -4.71 -7.35 -3.22
N LEU A 599 -4.61 -8.67 -3.40
CA LEU A 599 -3.39 -9.44 -3.28
C LEU A 599 -3.13 -10.18 -4.59
N SER A 600 -2.04 -9.83 -5.28
CA SER A 600 -1.50 -10.58 -6.41
C SER A 600 -0.05 -10.93 -6.11
N ILE A 601 0.17 -12.13 -5.59
CA ILE A 601 1.45 -12.57 -5.04
C ILE A 601 1.79 -13.99 -5.50
N CYS A 602 3.04 -14.24 -5.87
CA CYS A 602 3.45 -15.54 -6.42
C CYS A 602 3.10 -16.72 -5.48
N ARG A 603 3.58 -16.68 -4.22
CA ARG A 603 3.24 -17.67 -3.19
C ARG A 603 2.73 -17.00 -1.91
N LEU A 604 1.49 -17.32 -1.56
CA LEU A 604 0.92 -17.01 -0.26
C LEU A 604 1.23 -18.20 0.68
N ARG A 605 1.71 -17.96 1.89
CA ARG A 605 1.83 -18.99 2.93
C ARG A 605 0.49 -19.20 3.61
N SER A 606 -0.12 -18.12 4.06
CA SER A 606 -1.42 -18.14 4.72
C SER A 606 -2.11 -16.79 4.63
N LEU A 607 -3.43 -16.82 4.52
CA LEU A 607 -4.31 -15.66 4.67
C LEU A 607 -5.25 -15.92 5.84
N SER A 608 -5.14 -15.11 6.88
CA SER A 608 -5.90 -15.28 8.11
C SER A 608 -6.64 -14.02 8.49
N VAL A 609 -7.96 -14.14 8.70
CA VAL A 609 -8.80 -13.11 9.31
C VAL A 609 -9.22 -13.63 10.69
N VAL A 610 -8.75 -13.00 11.77
CA VAL A 610 -8.84 -13.52 13.14
C VAL A 610 -9.36 -12.44 14.07
N ASN A 611 -10.60 -12.55 14.55
CA ASN A 611 -11.22 -11.51 15.37
C ASN A 611 -11.11 -10.12 14.71
N ALA A 612 -11.54 -9.99 13.47
CA ALA A 612 -11.49 -8.74 12.72
C ALA A 612 -12.69 -8.59 11.78
N SER A 613 -12.95 -7.36 11.34
CA SER A 613 -14.07 -7.06 10.45
C SER A 613 -13.63 -6.56 9.08
N ILE A 614 -14.26 -7.08 8.04
CA ILE A 614 -14.20 -6.55 6.67
C ILE A 614 -15.63 -6.26 6.26
N SER A 615 -16.02 -4.99 6.19
CA SER A 615 -17.42 -4.65 5.94
C SER A 615 -17.66 -3.45 5.03
N LYS A 616 -18.80 -3.46 4.32
CA LYS A 616 -19.23 -2.35 3.44
C LYS A 616 -18.23 -1.99 2.35
N ASN A 617 -17.32 -2.90 2.00
CA ASN A 617 -16.34 -2.63 0.96
C ASN A 617 -16.93 -2.96 -0.42
N MET A 618 -16.51 -2.21 -1.43
CA MET A 618 -17.05 -2.33 -2.78
C MET A 618 -15.95 -2.47 -3.82
N ALA A 619 -16.01 -3.55 -4.59
CA ALA A 619 -15.24 -3.73 -5.82
C ALA A 619 -16.21 -3.58 -7.00
N ARG A 620 -16.02 -2.51 -7.78
CA ARG A 620 -16.87 -2.23 -8.95
C ARG A 620 -16.01 -1.79 -10.10
N CYS A 621 -16.41 -2.15 -11.31
CA CYS A 621 -15.80 -1.69 -12.56
C CYS A 621 -16.85 -0.84 -13.28
N PHE A 622 -16.57 0.45 -13.52
CA PHE A 622 -17.48 1.35 -14.25
C PHE A 622 -17.21 1.40 -15.77
N HIS A 623 -16.12 0.81 -16.24
CA HIS A 623 -15.69 0.90 -17.63
C HIS A 623 -15.62 -0.48 -18.28
N ALA A 624 -16.47 -0.71 -19.29
CA ALA A 624 -16.55 -1.96 -20.05
C ALA A 624 -15.30 -2.27 -20.91
N PHE A 625 -14.30 -1.38 -20.93
CA PHE A 625 -13.11 -1.48 -21.79
C PHE A 625 -11.81 -1.77 -21.04
N ASP A 626 -11.78 -1.58 -19.72
CA ASP A 626 -10.65 -1.99 -18.89
C ASP A 626 -10.90 -3.42 -18.41
N HIS A 627 -9.86 -4.25 -18.38
CA HIS A 627 -9.90 -5.64 -17.91
C HIS A 627 -10.13 -5.71 -16.38
N CYS A 628 -11.15 -5.03 -15.85
CA CYS A 628 -11.57 -5.12 -14.46
C CYS A 628 -12.82 -5.97 -14.32
N ASP A 629 -12.69 -7.04 -13.56
CA ASP A 629 -13.80 -7.95 -13.28
C ASP A 629 -14.67 -7.45 -12.10
N GLY A 630 -14.10 -6.67 -11.19
CA GLY A 630 -14.78 -6.20 -9.99
C GLY A 630 -15.03 -7.33 -8.97
N ASP A 631 -14.08 -8.24 -8.85
CA ASP A 631 -14.13 -9.38 -7.93
C ASP A 631 -13.65 -9.00 -6.52
N GLY A 632 -14.14 -9.73 -5.51
CA GLY A 632 -13.64 -9.62 -4.14
C GLY A 632 -14.03 -8.30 -3.50
N GLY A 633 -15.31 -8.10 -3.17
CA GLY A 633 -15.80 -6.84 -2.62
C GLY A 633 -15.06 -6.45 -1.32
N GLY A 634 -14.72 -7.43 -0.49
CA GLY A 634 -13.75 -7.28 0.60
C GLY A 634 -12.32 -7.57 0.14
N ILE A 635 -12.01 -8.85 -0.10
CA ILE A 635 -10.67 -9.33 -0.46
C ILE A 635 -10.69 -9.96 -1.86
N TYR A 636 -9.74 -9.55 -2.70
CA TYR A 636 -9.33 -10.29 -3.88
C TYR A 636 -7.94 -10.90 -3.63
N ALA A 637 -7.83 -12.22 -3.81
CA ALA A 637 -6.56 -12.94 -3.66
C ALA A 637 -6.28 -13.78 -4.91
N PHE A 638 -5.16 -13.49 -5.56
CA PHE A 638 -4.64 -14.23 -6.70
C PHE A 638 -3.21 -14.69 -6.42
N PHE A 639 -2.96 -15.98 -6.66
CA PHE A 639 -1.66 -16.61 -6.42
C PHE A 639 -1.35 -17.71 -7.44
N GLN A 640 -0.07 -18.04 -7.64
CA GLN A 640 0.32 -19.14 -8.53
C GLN A 640 0.13 -20.49 -7.83
N ASP A 641 0.63 -20.60 -6.59
CA ASP A 641 0.49 -21.80 -5.77
C ASP A 641 -0.50 -21.56 -4.62
N PHE A 642 -1.41 -22.51 -4.38
CA PHE A 642 -2.36 -22.42 -3.27
C PHE A 642 -1.62 -22.35 -1.92
N PRO A 643 -2.08 -21.54 -0.95
CA PRO A 643 -1.37 -21.36 0.29
C PRO A 643 -1.18 -22.66 1.09
N ALA A 644 0.07 -23.07 1.27
CA ALA A 644 0.40 -24.29 2.03
C ALA A 644 -0.09 -24.23 3.49
N GLY A 645 -0.14 -23.05 4.09
CA GLY A 645 -0.70 -22.79 5.42
C GLY A 645 -2.21 -22.53 5.44
N GLY A 646 -2.88 -22.56 4.27
CA GLY A 646 -4.32 -22.43 4.14
C GLY A 646 -4.86 -21.00 4.22
N ILE A 647 -6.18 -20.91 4.08
CA ILE A 647 -6.97 -19.68 4.25
C ILE A 647 -7.91 -19.93 5.43
N SER A 648 -7.88 -19.05 6.43
CA SER A 648 -8.69 -19.20 7.64
C SER A 648 -9.42 -17.91 8.02
N ILE A 649 -10.72 -18.03 8.33
CA ILE A 649 -11.53 -16.94 8.87
C ILE A 649 -12.08 -17.44 10.20
N ARG A 650 -11.62 -16.85 11.31
CA ARG A 650 -11.84 -17.44 12.63
C ARG A 650 -11.94 -16.45 13.80
N GLU A 651 -12.25 -16.99 14.97
CA GLU A 651 -12.29 -16.26 16.25
C GLU A 651 -13.19 -15.02 16.19
N GLN A 652 -14.46 -15.16 15.79
CA GLN A 652 -15.43 -14.07 15.67
C GLN A 652 -15.13 -13.07 14.56
N ALA A 653 -14.33 -13.45 13.55
CA ALA A 653 -14.18 -12.65 12.35
C ALA A 653 -15.53 -12.41 11.63
N VAL A 654 -15.72 -11.18 11.14
CA VAL A 654 -16.96 -10.72 10.49
C VAL A 654 -16.68 -10.18 9.09
N LEU A 655 -17.21 -10.83 8.05
CA LEU A 655 -17.19 -10.30 6.68
C LEU A 655 -18.62 -9.94 6.29
N ALA A 656 -18.97 -8.65 6.29
CA ALA A 656 -20.37 -8.23 6.20
C ALA A 656 -20.65 -7.10 5.19
N ASN A 657 -21.75 -7.21 4.46
CA ASN A 657 -22.24 -6.18 3.54
C ASN A 657 -21.21 -5.74 2.50
N ASN A 658 -20.32 -6.65 2.07
CA ASN A 658 -19.38 -6.35 1.01
C ASN A 658 -20.02 -6.65 -0.34
N THR A 659 -19.66 -5.87 -1.37
CA THR A 659 -20.26 -5.97 -2.69
C THR A 659 -19.17 -6.10 -3.75
N ALA A 660 -19.24 -7.18 -4.52
CA ALA A 660 -18.46 -7.38 -5.73
C ALA A 660 -19.37 -7.21 -6.94
N LEU A 661 -18.87 -6.59 -8.00
CA LEU A 661 -19.57 -6.57 -9.29
C LEU A 661 -19.72 -7.99 -9.82
N ARG A 662 -18.64 -8.79 -9.83
CA ARG A 662 -18.65 -10.12 -10.43
C ARG A 662 -18.62 -11.24 -9.38
N HIS A 663 -17.47 -11.62 -8.82
CA HIS A 663 -17.39 -12.77 -7.91
C HIS A 663 -17.03 -12.41 -6.48
N GLY A 664 -17.54 -13.17 -5.51
CA GLY A 664 -17.04 -13.13 -4.14
C GLY A 664 -17.31 -11.79 -3.44
N GLY A 665 -18.57 -11.54 -3.04
CA GLY A 665 -18.93 -10.27 -2.40
C GLY A 665 -18.04 -9.93 -1.20
N ALA A 666 -17.73 -10.92 -0.35
CA ALA A 666 -16.75 -10.79 0.71
C ALA A 666 -15.32 -11.14 0.26
N MET A 667 -15.15 -12.27 -0.43
CA MET A 667 -13.83 -12.78 -0.81
C MET A 667 -13.87 -13.51 -2.15
N TYR A 668 -12.94 -13.19 -3.04
CA TYR A 668 -12.63 -13.95 -4.24
C TYR A 668 -11.20 -14.49 -4.19
N ILE A 669 -11.06 -15.78 -4.45
CA ILE A 669 -9.78 -16.49 -4.45
C ILE A 669 -9.61 -17.14 -5.82
N ALA A 670 -8.50 -16.84 -6.48
CA ALA A 670 -8.13 -17.43 -7.75
C ALA A 670 -6.68 -17.91 -7.78
N SER A 671 -6.41 -18.90 -8.63
CA SER A 671 -5.05 -19.33 -8.91
C SER A 671 -4.82 -19.63 -10.39
N GLN A 672 -3.60 -19.42 -10.86
CA GLN A 672 -3.19 -19.95 -12.16
C GLN A 672 -2.93 -21.46 -12.07
N PRO A 673 -3.13 -22.23 -13.15
CA PRO A 673 -2.55 -23.57 -13.26
C PRO A 673 -1.04 -23.47 -13.12
N GLY A 674 -0.50 -24.02 -12.03
CA GLY A 674 0.93 -24.27 -11.93
C GLY A 674 1.36 -25.22 -13.06
N GLY A 675 2.53 -24.98 -13.65
CA GLY A 675 3.17 -25.95 -14.55
C GLY A 675 3.33 -27.31 -13.86
N GLU A 676 3.56 -28.35 -14.67
CA GLU A 676 3.53 -29.78 -14.27
C GLU A 676 4.40 -30.17 -13.05
N ASP A 677 5.31 -29.30 -12.61
CA ASP A 677 6.25 -29.48 -11.48
C ASP A 677 5.90 -28.71 -10.19
N SER A 678 4.71 -28.10 -10.08
CA SER A 678 4.31 -27.46 -8.81
C SER A 678 4.02 -28.53 -7.75
N ASP A 679 4.86 -28.61 -6.72
CA ASP A 679 4.56 -29.31 -5.47
C ASP A 679 3.21 -28.78 -4.93
N ARG A 680 2.12 -29.46 -5.27
CA ARG A 680 0.74 -29.11 -4.88
C ARG A 680 0.61 -29.28 -3.37
N PHE A 681 0.96 -28.26 -2.58
CA PHE A 681 0.70 -28.26 -1.15
C PHE A 681 -0.81 -28.07 -0.93
N PRO A 682 -1.54 -29.11 -0.50
CA PRO A 682 -2.98 -29.00 -0.35
C PRO A 682 -3.26 -28.20 0.92
N GLY A 683 -3.52 -26.90 0.78
CA GLY A 683 -3.93 -26.04 1.88
C GLY A 683 -5.34 -26.36 2.37
N ASN A 684 -5.67 -25.96 3.59
CA ASN A 684 -7.03 -25.99 4.11
C ASN A 684 -7.75 -24.67 3.84
N PHE A 685 -9.05 -24.74 3.60
CA PHE A 685 -9.94 -23.59 3.66
C PHE A 685 -10.88 -23.76 4.85
N SER A 686 -10.75 -22.93 5.88
CA SER A 686 -11.53 -23.07 7.11
C SER A 686 -12.26 -21.80 7.52
N LEU A 687 -13.53 -21.97 7.88
CA LEU A 687 -14.36 -20.98 8.55
C LEU A 687 -14.70 -21.52 9.94
N ASP A 688 -14.21 -20.87 11.00
CA ASP A 688 -14.42 -21.33 12.38
C ASP A 688 -14.89 -20.20 13.28
N SER A 689 -16.09 -20.31 13.84
CA SER A 689 -16.62 -19.29 14.75
C SER A 689 -16.66 -17.91 14.06
N SER A 690 -17.11 -17.86 12.80
CA SER A 690 -17.07 -16.67 11.96
C SER A 690 -18.46 -16.28 11.43
N ILE A 691 -18.62 -15.03 11.02
CA ILE A 691 -19.89 -14.49 10.50
C ILE A 691 -19.67 -13.89 9.12
N LEU A 692 -20.36 -14.41 8.11
CA LEU A 692 -20.41 -13.84 6.78
C LEU A 692 -21.86 -13.53 6.42
N THR A 693 -22.18 -12.22 6.34
CA THR A 693 -23.58 -11.81 6.15
C THR A 693 -23.80 -10.62 5.24
N GLY A 694 -24.87 -10.64 4.45
CA GLY A 694 -25.24 -9.52 3.58
C GLY A 694 -24.28 -9.28 2.41
N ASN A 695 -23.40 -10.23 2.11
CA ASN A 695 -22.44 -10.08 1.02
C ASN A 695 -23.12 -10.38 -0.33
N THR A 696 -22.77 -9.60 -1.35
CA THR A 696 -23.42 -9.66 -2.65
C THR A 696 -22.40 -9.74 -3.78
N ALA A 697 -22.59 -10.69 -4.68
CA ALA A 697 -21.99 -10.76 -6.00
C ALA A 697 -23.07 -10.39 -7.04
N ILE A 698 -22.88 -9.32 -7.81
CA ILE A 698 -23.94 -8.70 -8.63
C ILE A 698 -24.17 -9.40 -9.97
N THR A 699 -23.14 -9.97 -10.58
CA THR A 699 -23.21 -10.66 -11.89
C THR A 699 -22.51 -12.01 -11.91
N GLY A 700 -22.06 -12.50 -10.75
CA GLY A 700 -21.25 -13.72 -10.69
C GLY A 700 -21.48 -14.55 -9.44
N ASN A 701 -20.62 -15.57 -9.30
CA ASN A 701 -20.73 -16.60 -8.28
C ASN A 701 -20.25 -16.18 -6.89
N GLY A 702 -20.71 -16.92 -5.87
CA GLY A 702 -20.20 -16.82 -4.50
C GLY A 702 -20.58 -15.51 -3.85
N GLY A 703 -21.83 -15.37 -3.41
CA GLY A 703 -22.30 -14.09 -2.84
C GLY A 703 -21.45 -13.61 -1.67
N ALA A 704 -20.96 -14.53 -0.82
CA ALA A 704 -19.89 -14.23 0.13
C ALA A 704 -18.51 -14.63 -0.41
N ILE A 705 -18.33 -15.92 -0.73
CA ILE A 705 -17.02 -16.47 -1.08
C ILE A 705 -17.09 -17.15 -2.43
N CYS A 706 -16.15 -16.82 -3.31
CA CYS A 706 -15.93 -17.56 -4.55
C CYS A 706 -14.48 -18.04 -4.59
N VAL A 707 -14.32 -19.36 -4.64
CA VAL A 707 -13.03 -20.03 -4.84
C VAL A 707 -13.01 -20.57 -6.25
N ASP A 708 -12.08 -20.10 -7.08
CA ASP A 708 -11.91 -20.50 -8.47
C ASP A 708 -10.42 -20.80 -8.74
N ILE A 709 -10.01 -22.01 -8.35
CA ILE A 709 -8.60 -22.43 -8.34
C ILE A 709 -8.41 -23.69 -9.16
N GLN A 710 -7.28 -23.81 -9.85
CA GLN A 710 -6.89 -25.05 -10.52
C GLN A 710 -5.98 -25.90 -9.63
N ALA A 711 -6.31 -25.96 -8.33
CA ALA A 711 -5.50 -26.62 -7.31
C ALA A 711 -6.34 -27.58 -6.45
N ASP A 712 -5.63 -28.48 -5.76
CA ASP A 712 -6.21 -29.46 -4.84
C ASP A 712 -6.27 -28.86 -3.42
N LEU A 713 -7.44 -28.91 -2.79
CA LEU A 713 -7.58 -28.57 -1.37
C LEU A 713 -7.49 -29.81 -0.50
N SER A 714 -6.90 -29.66 0.68
CA SER A 714 -6.93 -30.71 1.69
C SER A 714 -8.33 -30.86 2.26
N ALA A 715 -8.94 -29.76 2.67
CA ALA A 715 -10.28 -29.75 3.25
C ALA A 715 -10.94 -28.38 3.09
N VAL A 716 -12.27 -28.40 3.04
CA VAL A 716 -13.13 -27.22 3.20
C VAL A 716 -13.99 -27.47 4.44
N GLU A 717 -13.79 -26.66 5.49
CA GLU A 717 -14.40 -26.88 6.80
C GLU A 717 -15.15 -25.63 7.28
N LEU A 718 -16.41 -25.83 7.66
CA LEU A 718 -17.26 -24.84 8.31
C LEU A 718 -17.58 -25.36 9.71
N SER A 719 -17.16 -24.64 10.74
CA SER A 719 -17.43 -24.95 12.14
C SER A 719 -17.92 -23.70 12.86
N ASN A 720 -18.99 -23.80 13.67
CA ASN A 720 -19.58 -22.68 14.41
C ASN A 720 -19.78 -21.41 13.56
N THR A 721 -20.02 -21.53 12.25
CA THR A 721 -19.98 -20.41 11.30
C THR A 721 -21.37 -20.02 10.84
N ILE A 722 -21.61 -18.72 10.69
CA ILE A 722 -22.87 -18.17 10.19
C ILE A 722 -22.66 -17.63 8.77
N LEU A 723 -23.27 -18.28 7.79
CA LEU A 723 -23.43 -17.81 6.41
C LEU A 723 -24.89 -17.39 6.20
N LYS A 724 -25.16 -16.08 6.25
CA LYS A 724 -26.54 -15.58 6.26
C LYS A 724 -26.80 -14.41 5.31
N ASN A 725 -27.91 -14.42 4.59
CA ASN A 725 -28.32 -13.31 3.72
C ASN A 725 -27.29 -12.97 2.63
N ASN A 726 -26.55 -13.96 2.12
CA ASN A 726 -25.62 -13.74 1.03
C ASN A 726 -26.31 -14.01 -0.31
N ALA A 727 -25.98 -13.22 -1.32
CA ALA A 727 -26.66 -13.24 -2.62
C ALA A 727 -25.68 -13.30 -3.79
N ALA A 728 -25.90 -14.27 -4.69
CA ALA A 728 -25.31 -14.30 -6.02
C ALA A 728 -26.43 -13.98 -7.02
N VAL A 729 -26.44 -12.74 -7.50
CA VAL A 729 -27.48 -12.18 -8.37
C VAL A 729 -26.96 -12.15 -9.80
N CYS A 730 -27.82 -12.42 -10.79
CA CYS A 730 -27.59 -12.16 -12.21
C CYS A 730 -28.57 -11.09 -12.65
N TYR A 731 -28.10 -9.87 -12.85
CA TYR A 731 -28.78 -9.03 -13.82
C TYR A 731 -28.55 -9.68 -15.18
N ASP A 732 -29.61 -10.16 -15.83
CA ASP A 732 -29.53 -10.52 -17.24
C ASP A 732 -28.96 -9.30 -17.96
N SER A 733 -27.72 -9.40 -18.39
CA SER A 733 -27.00 -8.32 -19.07
C SER A 733 -27.58 -7.99 -20.45
N ASP A 734 -28.69 -8.63 -20.83
CA ASP A 734 -29.42 -8.39 -22.08
C ASP A 734 -30.73 -7.59 -21.89
N VAL A 735 -31.09 -7.15 -20.68
CA VAL A 735 -32.31 -6.33 -20.48
C VAL A 735 -32.06 -5.14 -19.54
N LEU A 736 -31.29 -4.16 -20.03
CA LEU A 736 -31.44 -2.76 -19.61
C LEU A 736 -32.49 -2.08 -20.50
N ASP A 737 -33.77 -2.45 -20.31
CA ASP A 737 -34.94 -1.57 -20.49
C ASP A 737 -36.23 -2.40 -20.33
N GLY A 738 -36.93 -2.21 -19.21
CA GLY A 738 -38.30 -2.70 -19.04
C GLY A 738 -38.58 -3.29 -17.67
N GLU A 739 -39.39 -2.57 -16.88
CA GLU A 739 -40.01 -3.05 -15.65
C GLU A 739 -40.74 -4.38 -15.86
N PHE A 740 -40.54 -5.38 -14.98
CA PHE A 740 -41.60 -6.31 -14.60
C PHE A 740 -41.44 -6.84 -13.16
N PRO A 741 -42.54 -6.92 -12.38
CA PRO A 741 -42.65 -7.71 -11.16
C PRO A 741 -43.00 -9.18 -11.48
N ASP A 742 -42.60 -10.10 -10.60
CA ASP A 742 -43.06 -11.50 -10.49
C ASP A 742 -43.14 -12.35 -11.78
N VAL A 743 -42.04 -12.99 -12.19
CA VAL A 743 -42.10 -14.07 -13.21
C VAL A 743 -41.24 -15.29 -12.84
N LEU A 744 -41.96 -16.41 -12.69
CA LEU A 744 -41.50 -17.79 -12.72
C LEU A 744 -40.76 -18.08 -14.05
N VAL A 745 -39.43 -18.21 -14.00
CA VAL A 745 -38.60 -18.52 -15.18
C VAL A 745 -38.84 -19.98 -15.61
N ARG A 746 -39.57 -20.16 -16.72
CA ARG A 746 -39.60 -21.42 -17.48
C ARG A 746 -38.44 -21.41 -18.47
N THR A 747 -37.43 -22.27 -18.28
CA THR A 747 -36.46 -22.59 -19.34
C THR A 747 -36.75 -23.99 -19.90
N SER A 748 -37.19 -24.03 -21.16
CA SER A 748 -37.36 -25.23 -21.95
C SER A 748 -36.07 -25.60 -22.70
N SER A 749 -35.83 -26.92 -22.79
CA SER A 749 -34.98 -27.65 -23.75
C SER A 749 -33.46 -27.41 -23.75
N GLY A 750 -32.75 -28.30 -23.04
CA GLY A 750 -31.78 -29.25 -23.63
C GLY A 750 -30.73 -28.71 -24.60
N ASN A 751 -29.69 -28.05 -24.07
CA ASN A 751 -28.27 -28.14 -24.43
C ASN A 751 -27.52 -27.04 -23.69
N ASP A 752 -27.25 -27.25 -22.41
CA ASP A 752 -26.56 -26.28 -21.55
C ASP A 752 -25.05 -26.58 -21.54
N SER A 753 -24.35 -26.21 -22.62
CA SER A 753 -22.88 -26.14 -22.66
C SER A 753 -22.35 -24.78 -22.22
N THR A 754 -23.15 -24.00 -21.47
CA THR A 754 -22.80 -22.70 -20.88
C THR A 754 -23.02 -22.67 -19.36
N LEU A 755 -22.57 -23.74 -18.67
CA LEU A 755 -22.45 -23.82 -17.19
C LEU A 755 -21.52 -22.74 -16.57
N ASN A 756 -20.95 -21.84 -17.37
CA ASN A 756 -20.13 -20.70 -16.92
C ASN A 756 -20.89 -19.37 -16.77
N ALA A 757 -22.17 -19.27 -17.16
CA ALA A 757 -22.92 -18.02 -17.03
C ALA A 757 -23.52 -17.86 -15.61
N GLY A 758 -22.69 -17.37 -14.67
CA GLY A 758 -23.01 -16.53 -13.50
C GLY A 758 -24.03 -16.99 -12.45
N CYS A 759 -23.78 -16.64 -11.19
CA CYS A 759 -24.77 -16.52 -10.10
C CYS A 759 -25.18 -17.82 -9.42
N SER A 760 -24.19 -18.69 -9.20
CA SER A 760 -24.30 -19.90 -8.36
C SER A 760 -23.57 -19.73 -7.04
N GLY A 761 -24.01 -20.46 -6.01
CA GLY A 761 -23.42 -20.39 -4.68
C GLY A 761 -23.75 -19.08 -3.96
N GLY A 762 -24.99 -18.92 -3.49
CA GLY A 762 -25.43 -17.66 -2.89
C GLY A 762 -24.60 -17.26 -1.67
N ALA A 763 -24.07 -18.24 -0.92
CA ALA A 763 -23.00 -18.00 0.05
C ALA A 763 -21.63 -18.35 -0.54
N MET A 764 -21.44 -19.59 -1.02
CA MET A 764 -20.15 -20.11 -1.42
C MET A 764 -20.19 -20.80 -2.79
N TYR A 765 -19.24 -20.44 -3.64
CA TYR A 765 -18.91 -21.15 -4.87
C TYR A 765 -17.53 -21.81 -4.74
N LEU A 766 -17.45 -23.10 -5.05
CA LEU A 766 -16.26 -23.92 -4.86
C LEU A 766 -15.81 -24.56 -6.18
N GLY A 767 -15.28 -23.75 -7.11
CA GLY A 767 -14.69 -24.21 -8.36
C GLY A 767 -13.22 -24.60 -8.17
N MET A 768 -12.96 -25.86 -7.82
CA MET A 768 -11.59 -26.37 -7.64
C MET A 768 -11.36 -27.70 -8.37
N SER A 769 -10.11 -28.10 -8.54
CA SER A 769 -9.76 -29.37 -9.18
C SER A 769 -10.18 -30.57 -8.32
N SER A 770 -9.74 -30.60 -7.05
CA SER A 770 -10.12 -31.65 -6.11
C SER A 770 -10.12 -31.21 -4.64
N MET A 771 -10.83 -31.96 -3.81
CA MET A 771 -10.79 -31.95 -2.35
C MET A 771 -10.41 -33.34 -1.87
N LYS A 772 -9.43 -33.44 -0.98
CA LYS A 772 -9.00 -34.73 -0.40
C LYS A 772 -9.96 -35.26 0.66
N ASN A 773 -10.66 -34.37 1.34
CA ASN A 773 -11.62 -34.69 2.40
C ASN A 773 -13.04 -34.21 2.05
N PRO A 774 -14.08 -34.77 2.67
CA PRO A 774 -15.46 -34.31 2.48
C PRO A 774 -15.60 -32.83 2.85
N LEU A 775 -16.55 -32.14 2.22
CA LEU A 775 -16.98 -30.82 2.67
C LEU A 775 -17.64 -30.97 4.06
N LEU A 776 -17.10 -30.29 5.08
CA LEU A 776 -17.59 -30.40 6.45
C LEU A 776 -18.40 -29.16 6.85
N ILE A 777 -19.64 -29.37 7.29
CA ILE A 777 -20.50 -28.34 7.90
C ILE A 777 -20.85 -28.84 9.31
N THR A 778 -20.20 -28.28 10.32
CA THR A 778 -20.16 -28.84 11.67
C THR A 778 -20.29 -27.76 12.75
N GLY A 779 -20.26 -28.18 14.02
CA GLY A 779 -20.22 -27.27 15.16
C GLY A 779 -21.41 -26.30 15.21
N GLY A 780 -22.61 -26.73 14.84
CA GLY A 780 -23.78 -25.86 14.84
C GLY A 780 -23.69 -24.71 13.84
N SER A 781 -23.08 -24.92 12.67
CA SER A 781 -22.99 -23.90 11.63
C SER A 781 -24.37 -23.57 11.03
N PHE A 782 -24.58 -22.32 10.63
CA PHE A 782 -25.85 -21.81 10.07
C PHE A 782 -25.66 -21.34 8.64
N LEU A 783 -26.29 -22.02 7.68
CA LEU A 783 -26.39 -21.61 6.29
C LEU A 783 -27.84 -21.23 6.02
N VAL A 784 -28.17 -19.95 6.25
CA VAL A 784 -29.56 -19.50 6.31
C VAL A 784 -29.86 -18.31 5.40
N ASN A 785 -30.96 -18.38 4.66
CA ASN A 785 -31.44 -17.27 3.83
C ASN A 785 -30.41 -16.80 2.79
N ASN A 786 -29.66 -17.73 2.20
CA ASN A 786 -28.78 -17.43 1.08
C ASN A 786 -29.53 -17.65 -0.24
N SER A 787 -29.22 -16.83 -1.25
CA SER A 787 -29.91 -16.84 -2.52
C SER A 787 -28.94 -16.89 -3.69
N ALA A 788 -29.19 -17.79 -4.63
CA ALA A 788 -28.50 -17.85 -5.91
C ALA A 788 -29.54 -17.82 -7.04
N GLN A 789 -29.27 -17.09 -8.11
CA GLN A 789 -30.20 -17.07 -9.24
C GLN A 789 -30.22 -18.39 -10.00
N ARG A 790 -29.09 -19.10 -10.10
CA ARG A 790 -29.02 -20.38 -10.81
C ARG A 790 -28.95 -21.57 -9.85
N HIS A 791 -27.79 -21.85 -9.29
CA HIS A 791 -27.53 -23.13 -8.62
C HIS A 791 -26.98 -22.95 -7.21
N GLY A 792 -27.35 -23.85 -6.29
CA GLY A 792 -26.78 -23.89 -4.94
C GLY A 792 -27.06 -22.61 -4.16
N GLY A 793 -28.27 -22.47 -3.62
CA GLY A 793 -28.68 -21.23 -2.94
C GLY A 793 -27.76 -20.83 -1.80
N ALA A 794 -27.15 -21.79 -1.11
CA ALA A 794 -26.02 -21.58 -0.21
C ALA A 794 -24.69 -21.99 -0.86
N ILE A 795 -24.53 -23.26 -1.23
CA ILE A 795 -23.26 -23.83 -1.70
C ILE A 795 -23.43 -24.45 -3.09
N PHE A 796 -22.51 -24.14 -3.99
CA PHE A 796 -22.39 -24.78 -5.30
C PHE A 796 -20.99 -25.36 -5.50
N VAL A 797 -20.94 -26.66 -5.82
CA VAL A 797 -19.73 -27.39 -6.22
C VAL A 797 -19.94 -27.92 -7.65
N PRO A 798 -19.21 -27.42 -8.65
CA PRO A 798 -19.42 -27.74 -10.07
C PRO A 798 -18.88 -29.11 -10.48
N GLU A 799 -19.30 -29.57 -11.67
CA GLU A 799 -18.90 -30.84 -12.34
C GLU A 799 -17.40 -31.08 -12.49
N ARG A 800 -16.55 -30.08 -12.26
CA ARG A 800 -15.10 -30.22 -12.43
C ARG A 800 -14.37 -30.56 -11.14
N THR A 801 -15.09 -30.67 -10.03
CA THR A 801 -14.48 -30.86 -8.70
C THR A 801 -14.59 -32.30 -8.23
N GLN A 802 -13.43 -32.92 -8.01
CA GLN A 802 -13.32 -34.21 -7.37
C GLN A 802 -13.38 -34.06 -5.85
N HIS A 803 -14.44 -34.50 -5.17
CA HIS A 803 -14.47 -34.53 -3.70
C HIS A 803 -15.18 -35.77 -3.11
N PRO A 804 -14.75 -36.32 -1.98
CA PRO A 804 -15.22 -37.63 -1.49
C PRO A 804 -16.61 -37.58 -0.80
N GLY A 805 -17.23 -36.41 -0.67
CA GLY A 805 -18.56 -36.31 -0.06
C GLY A 805 -18.90 -34.97 0.58
N LEU A 806 -19.97 -34.98 1.37
CA LEU A 806 -20.50 -33.90 2.20
C LEU A 806 -20.91 -34.47 3.56
N ILE A 807 -20.52 -33.80 4.64
CA ILE A 807 -20.93 -34.11 6.00
C ILE A 807 -21.55 -32.86 6.62
N VAL A 808 -22.82 -32.95 7.03
CA VAL A 808 -23.54 -31.93 7.81
C VAL A 808 -23.86 -32.50 9.17
N SER A 809 -23.35 -31.86 10.21
CA SER A 809 -23.21 -32.49 11.51
C SER A 809 -23.24 -31.48 12.66
N GLY A 810 -23.27 -31.98 13.89
CA GLY A 810 -23.12 -31.19 15.11
C GLY A 810 -24.22 -30.15 15.32
N GLY A 811 -25.46 -30.46 14.94
CA GLY A 811 -26.59 -29.53 15.07
C GLY A 811 -26.60 -28.40 14.05
N SER A 812 -25.94 -28.56 12.91
CA SER A 812 -25.86 -27.53 11.87
C SER A 812 -27.21 -27.33 11.17
N ASN A 813 -27.49 -26.10 10.76
CA ASN A 813 -28.75 -25.67 10.18
C ASN A 813 -28.56 -25.12 8.77
N VAL A 814 -29.15 -25.78 7.77
CA VAL A 814 -29.13 -25.38 6.36
C VAL A 814 -30.58 -25.12 5.90
N SER A 815 -31.06 -23.90 6.12
CA SER A 815 -32.49 -23.60 5.94
C SER A 815 -32.78 -22.29 5.21
N TYR A 816 -33.98 -22.18 4.63
CA TYR A 816 -34.46 -20.99 3.93
C TYR A 816 -33.57 -20.53 2.76
N ASN A 817 -32.79 -21.44 2.17
CA ASN A 817 -31.97 -21.09 1.02
C ASN A 817 -32.77 -21.24 -0.28
N MET A 818 -32.45 -20.41 -1.27
CA MET A 818 -33.17 -20.35 -2.54
C MET A 818 -32.21 -20.42 -3.72
N ALA A 819 -32.51 -21.32 -4.67
CA ALA A 819 -31.87 -21.35 -5.99
C ALA A 819 -32.93 -21.28 -7.09
N GLY A 820 -32.67 -20.56 -8.18
CA GLY A 820 -33.63 -20.51 -9.30
C GLY A 820 -33.74 -21.82 -10.09
N ALA A 821 -32.68 -22.65 -10.11
CA ALA A 821 -32.65 -23.89 -10.90
C ALA A 821 -32.43 -25.15 -10.04
N ARG A 822 -31.24 -25.39 -9.49
CA ARG A 822 -30.90 -26.70 -8.89
C ARG A 822 -30.26 -26.54 -7.51
N GLY A 823 -30.67 -27.37 -6.56
CA GLY A 823 -30.12 -27.43 -5.21
C GLY A 823 -30.44 -26.17 -4.41
N GLY A 824 -31.61 -26.13 -3.77
CA GLY A 824 -32.08 -24.91 -3.12
C GLY A 824 -31.16 -24.41 -2.02
N ALA A 825 -30.49 -25.33 -1.33
CA ALA A 825 -29.34 -24.99 -0.51
C ALA A 825 -28.02 -25.43 -1.14
N ILE A 826 -27.92 -26.70 -1.53
CA ILE A 826 -26.65 -27.31 -1.92
C ILE A 826 -26.81 -27.99 -3.27
N LEU A 827 -25.86 -27.72 -4.16
CA LEU A 827 -25.69 -28.49 -5.39
C LEU A 827 -24.29 -29.09 -5.42
N LEU A 828 -24.24 -30.41 -5.63
CA LEU A 828 -23.01 -31.18 -5.79
C LEU A 828 -22.99 -31.87 -7.15
N GLN A 829 -21.88 -31.72 -7.86
CA GLN A 829 -21.67 -32.35 -9.15
C GLN A 829 -20.30 -33.05 -9.17
N PRO A 830 -20.13 -34.18 -8.47
CA PRO A 830 -18.85 -34.87 -8.46
C PRO A 830 -18.59 -35.57 -9.79
N LEU A 831 -17.36 -35.46 -10.28
CA LEU A 831 -16.87 -36.17 -11.47
C LEU A 831 -15.84 -37.23 -11.06
N LEU A 832 -16.04 -38.47 -11.48
CA LEU A 832 -14.97 -39.46 -11.45
C LEU A 832 -14.01 -39.24 -12.60
N SER A 833 -12.71 -39.17 -12.30
CA SER A 833 -11.69 -39.60 -13.25
C SER A 833 -11.32 -41.06 -12.95
N ALA A 834 -10.88 -41.78 -13.97
CA ALA A 834 -10.40 -43.16 -13.85
C ALA A 834 -9.25 -43.31 -12.82
N ASP A 835 -8.55 -42.22 -12.52
CA ASP A 835 -7.38 -42.17 -11.62
C ASP A 835 -7.72 -41.87 -10.15
N TRP A 836 -9.00 -41.70 -9.81
CA TRP A 836 -9.39 -41.26 -8.48
C TRP A 836 -9.63 -42.47 -7.53
N PRO A 837 -8.95 -42.54 -6.35
CA PRO A 837 -8.86 -43.77 -5.55
C PRO A 837 -10.09 -44.06 -4.69
N PHE A 838 -11.07 -43.15 -4.64
CA PHE A 838 -12.25 -43.32 -3.80
C PHE A 838 -13.36 -44.04 -4.55
N GLN A 839 -13.70 -45.24 -4.09
CA GLN A 839 -14.81 -46.03 -4.64
C GLN A 839 -16.17 -45.63 -4.06
N GLY A 840 -16.24 -44.75 -3.05
CA GLY A 840 -17.49 -44.38 -2.39
C GLY A 840 -17.59 -42.88 -2.09
N TYR A 841 -18.80 -42.34 -2.25
CA TYR A 841 -19.14 -40.95 -1.95
C TYR A 841 -20.12 -40.88 -0.79
N THR A 842 -19.73 -40.17 0.27
CA THR A 842 -20.50 -40.12 1.51
C THR A 842 -21.30 -38.83 1.61
N LEU A 843 -22.61 -38.97 1.79
CA LEU A 843 -23.52 -37.90 2.17
C LEU A 843 -24.06 -38.22 3.57
N LEU A 844 -23.49 -37.59 4.59
CA LEU A 844 -23.87 -37.82 6.00
C LEU A 844 -24.53 -36.58 6.59
N PHE A 845 -25.73 -36.77 7.13
CA PHE A 845 -26.47 -35.76 7.89
C PHE A 845 -26.73 -36.32 9.29
N ASP A 846 -26.04 -35.82 10.31
CA ASP A 846 -26.15 -36.39 11.65
C ASP A 846 -26.21 -35.37 12.80
N MET A 847 -26.36 -35.88 14.01
CA MET A 847 -26.28 -35.13 15.27
C MET A 847 -27.27 -33.95 15.33
N ASN A 848 -28.56 -34.19 15.06
CA ASN A 848 -29.64 -33.20 15.09
C ASN A 848 -29.45 -32.04 14.09
N SER A 849 -28.86 -32.32 12.93
CA SER A 849 -28.75 -31.33 11.86
C SER A 849 -30.10 -31.09 11.19
N VAL A 850 -30.33 -29.88 10.68
CA VAL A 850 -31.61 -29.45 10.11
C VAL A 850 -31.42 -28.96 8.68
N ALA A 851 -32.24 -29.47 7.76
CA ALA A 851 -32.38 -29.00 6.39
C ALA A 851 -33.84 -28.62 6.12
N SER A 852 -34.19 -27.34 6.20
CA SER A 852 -35.61 -26.94 6.14
C SER A 852 -35.92 -25.74 5.27
N TYR A 853 -37.12 -25.74 4.67
CA TYR A 853 -37.65 -24.62 3.90
C TYR A 853 -36.75 -24.12 2.76
N ASN A 854 -35.94 -25.01 2.18
CA ASN A 854 -35.11 -24.68 1.03
C ASN A 854 -35.93 -24.83 -0.26
N ARG A 855 -35.65 -24.01 -1.27
CA ARG A 855 -36.43 -23.94 -2.52
C ARG A 855 -35.56 -23.96 -3.78
N ALA A 856 -35.89 -24.81 -4.74
CA ALA A 856 -35.29 -24.83 -6.08
C ALA A 856 -36.26 -25.32 -7.17
N ALA A 857 -35.81 -25.35 -8.43
CA ALA A 857 -36.53 -26.08 -9.46
C ALA A 857 -36.35 -27.60 -9.30
N TYR A 858 -35.13 -28.08 -9.00
CA TYR A 858 -34.84 -29.48 -8.66
C TYR A 858 -34.08 -29.58 -7.34
N GLY A 859 -34.45 -30.54 -6.50
CA GLY A 859 -33.76 -30.77 -5.22
C GLY A 859 -33.93 -29.58 -4.28
N GLY A 860 -35.08 -29.48 -3.61
CA GLY A 860 -35.42 -28.30 -2.81
C GLY A 860 -34.36 -27.98 -1.76
N PHE A 861 -33.75 -29.00 -1.13
CA PHE A 861 -32.55 -28.86 -0.32
C PHE A 861 -31.28 -29.20 -1.11
N LEU A 862 -31.15 -30.45 -1.55
CA LEU A 862 -29.94 -31.00 -2.18
C LEU A 862 -30.23 -31.46 -3.60
N TYR A 863 -29.39 -31.01 -4.53
CA TYR A 863 -29.29 -31.59 -5.87
C TYR A 863 -27.92 -32.24 -6.02
N MET A 864 -27.90 -33.52 -6.42
CA MET A 864 -26.69 -34.25 -6.76
C MET A 864 -26.78 -34.87 -8.14
N TYR A 865 -25.78 -34.60 -8.98
CA TYR A 865 -25.56 -35.31 -10.24
C TYR A 865 -24.15 -35.88 -10.25
N GLY A 866 -24.04 -37.19 -10.04
CA GLY A 866 -22.76 -37.90 -9.99
C GLY A 866 -22.61 -38.86 -11.16
N THR A 867 -21.39 -39.08 -11.63
CA THR A 867 -21.12 -40.00 -12.73
C THR A 867 -20.18 -41.13 -12.28
N GLY A 868 -20.68 -42.37 -12.31
CA GLY A 868 -19.92 -43.59 -12.00
C GLY A 868 -19.62 -43.88 -10.51
N ILE A 869 -20.23 -43.15 -9.56
CA ILE A 869 -19.84 -43.21 -8.13
C ILE A 869 -20.84 -44.01 -7.29
N ASP A 870 -20.36 -44.99 -6.51
CA ASP A 870 -21.18 -45.59 -5.44
C ASP A 870 -21.43 -44.55 -4.35
N THR A 871 -22.69 -44.32 -4.02
CA THR A 871 -23.09 -43.26 -3.09
C THR A 871 -23.76 -43.84 -1.85
N GLN A 872 -23.32 -43.38 -0.68
CA GLN A 872 -23.97 -43.64 0.59
C GLN A 872 -24.65 -42.35 1.08
N LEU A 873 -25.98 -42.34 1.05
CA LEU A 873 -26.80 -41.30 1.67
C LEU A 873 -27.27 -41.77 3.03
N ARG A 874 -26.93 -41.04 4.10
CA ARG A 874 -27.30 -41.37 5.47
C ARG A 874 -27.84 -40.14 6.20
N ILE A 875 -29.11 -40.19 6.56
CA ILE A 875 -29.80 -39.20 7.42
C ILE A 875 -30.00 -39.84 8.78
N ASP A 876 -29.45 -39.23 9.81
CA ASP A 876 -29.14 -39.92 11.04
C ASP A 876 -29.38 -39.09 12.30
N GLY A 877 -30.55 -39.24 12.91
CA GLY A 877 -31.08 -38.31 13.91
C GLY A 877 -31.09 -36.86 13.40
N SER A 878 -31.57 -36.63 12.18
CA SER A 878 -31.62 -35.30 11.54
C SER A 878 -32.95 -35.02 10.84
N ASP A 879 -33.26 -33.74 10.62
CA ASP A 879 -34.57 -33.29 10.16
C ASP A 879 -34.54 -32.61 8.78
N PHE A 880 -35.35 -33.10 7.86
CA PHE A 880 -35.51 -32.64 6.48
C PHE A 880 -36.97 -32.21 6.28
N ILE A 881 -37.27 -30.93 6.52
CA ILE A 881 -38.65 -30.46 6.70
C ILE A 881 -39.01 -29.30 5.75
N GLY A 882 -40.15 -29.42 5.05
CA GLY A 882 -40.74 -28.28 4.35
C GLY A 882 -39.95 -27.79 3.13
N ASN A 883 -39.06 -28.62 2.57
CA ASN A 883 -38.30 -28.26 1.37
C ASN A 883 -39.19 -28.38 0.13
N SER A 884 -38.95 -27.54 -0.88
CA SER A 884 -39.80 -27.48 -2.07
C SER A 884 -39.02 -27.44 -3.38
N ALA A 885 -39.42 -28.29 -4.32
CA ALA A 885 -38.95 -28.31 -5.70
C ALA A 885 -40.10 -28.05 -6.68
N VAL A 886 -39.85 -27.25 -7.73
CA VAL A 886 -40.81 -27.04 -8.83
C VAL A 886 -40.99 -28.31 -9.65
N TYR A 887 -39.93 -29.08 -9.85
CA TYR A 887 -39.93 -30.36 -10.53
C TYR A 887 -39.75 -31.46 -9.47
N ASP A 888 -38.65 -32.20 -9.54
CA ASP A 888 -38.46 -33.43 -8.79
C ASP A 888 -37.61 -33.25 -7.51
N GLY A 889 -37.82 -34.14 -6.54
CA GLY A 889 -37.03 -34.23 -5.32
C GLY A 889 -37.28 -33.05 -4.38
N GLY A 890 -38.42 -33.05 -3.67
CA GLY A 890 -38.81 -31.91 -2.83
C GLY A 890 -37.76 -31.58 -1.76
N ALA A 891 -37.11 -32.60 -1.17
CA ALA A 891 -35.90 -32.40 -0.37
C ALA A 891 -34.63 -32.74 -1.16
N ILE A 892 -34.50 -33.98 -1.64
CA ILE A 892 -33.29 -34.46 -2.32
C ILE A 892 -33.64 -34.90 -3.74
N TYR A 893 -32.88 -34.38 -4.70
CA TYR A 893 -32.79 -34.91 -6.04
C TYR A 893 -31.41 -35.52 -6.25
N MET A 894 -31.34 -36.80 -6.58
CA MET A 894 -30.08 -37.49 -6.85
C MET A 894 -30.17 -38.30 -8.14
N MET A 895 -29.22 -38.07 -9.03
CA MET A 895 -29.06 -38.80 -10.28
C MET A 895 -27.62 -39.29 -10.44
N LEU A 896 -27.45 -40.61 -10.45
CA LEU A 896 -26.16 -41.27 -10.63
C LEU A 896 -26.08 -41.87 -12.04
N ALA A 897 -25.42 -41.17 -12.95
CA ALA A 897 -25.26 -41.59 -14.34
C ALA A 897 -24.12 -42.63 -14.48
N PRO A 898 -24.19 -43.54 -15.47
CA PRO A 898 -23.15 -44.51 -15.70
C PRO A 898 -22.00 -43.86 -16.47
N LEU A 899 -20.78 -44.31 -16.19
CA LEU A 899 -19.61 -44.11 -17.06
C LEU A 899 -19.03 -45.51 -17.35
N ASP A 900 -17.77 -45.74 -16.97
CA ASP A 900 -17.13 -47.08 -17.01
C ASP A 900 -17.61 -47.98 -15.86
N PHE A 901 -18.11 -47.36 -14.79
CA PHE A 901 -18.66 -48.04 -13.63
C PHE A 901 -20.17 -47.78 -13.52
N GLN A 902 -20.91 -48.82 -13.15
CA GLN A 902 -22.35 -48.72 -12.89
C GLN A 902 -22.54 -48.39 -11.40
N PRO A 903 -22.97 -47.17 -11.04
CA PRO A 903 -23.08 -46.73 -9.65
C PRO A 903 -24.18 -47.45 -8.88
N SER A 904 -23.96 -47.64 -7.59
CA SER A 904 -24.89 -48.17 -6.60
C SER A 904 -25.28 -47.07 -5.60
N LEU A 905 -26.50 -47.13 -5.09
CA LEU A 905 -27.00 -46.18 -4.10
C LEU A 905 -27.48 -46.91 -2.85
N ASN A 906 -26.90 -46.56 -1.71
CA ASN A 906 -27.34 -46.99 -0.39
C ASN A 906 -27.91 -45.79 0.39
N ALA A 907 -29.23 -45.72 0.52
CA ALA A 907 -29.95 -44.66 1.20
C ALA A 907 -30.51 -45.13 2.56
N ILE A 908 -30.11 -44.47 3.63
CA ILE A 908 -30.44 -44.83 5.01
C ILE A 908 -31.05 -43.61 5.73
N VAL A 909 -32.23 -43.79 6.32
CA VAL A 909 -32.88 -42.83 7.23
C VAL A 909 -33.06 -43.51 8.59
N GLU A 910 -32.35 -43.06 9.61
CA GLU A 910 -32.28 -43.77 10.89
C GLU A 910 -32.20 -42.88 12.14
N ARG A 911 -32.22 -43.54 13.31
CA ARG A 911 -32.08 -42.94 14.64
C ARG A 911 -33.01 -41.76 14.92
N GLY A 912 -34.29 -41.90 14.53
CA GLY A 912 -35.32 -40.92 14.79
C GLY A 912 -35.27 -39.70 13.87
N SER A 913 -34.73 -39.86 12.66
CA SER A 913 -34.72 -38.80 11.64
C SER A 913 -36.12 -38.51 11.13
N THR A 914 -36.38 -37.23 10.81
CA THR A 914 -37.65 -36.80 10.22
C THR A 914 -37.44 -36.31 8.79
N VAL A 915 -38.23 -36.82 7.84
CA VAL A 915 -38.28 -36.35 6.46
C VAL A 915 -39.73 -36.07 6.11
N ALA A 916 -40.15 -34.82 6.32
CA ALA A 916 -41.57 -34.50 6.30
C ALA A 916 -41.93 -33.18 5.62
N LEU A 917 -43.18 -33.08 5.16
CA LEU A 917 -43.75 -31.85 4.59
C LEU A 917 -42.99 -31.34 3.35
N ASN A 918 -42.22 -32.20 2.68
CA ASN A 918 -41.49 -31.82 1.48
C ASN A 918 -42.42 -31.90 0.26
N ILE A 919 -42.23 -30.98 -0.70
CA ILE A 919 -43.14 -30.76 -1.82
C ILE A 919 -42.36 -30.81 -3.13
N ALA A 920 -42.76 -31.68 -4.05
CA ALA A 920 -42.28 -31.71 -5.43
C ALA A 920 -43.48 -31.56 -6.39
N GLN A 921 -43.44 -30.65 -7.37
CA GLN A 921 -44.48 -30.66 -8.43
C GLN A 921 -44.18 -31.66 -9.56
N GLY A 922 -43.11 -32.44 -9.44
CA GLY A 922 -42.83 -33.62 -10.25
C GLY A 922 -42.94 -34.89 -9.41
N GLN A 923 -41.86 -35.66 -9.38
CA GLN A 923 -41.73 -36.94 -8.68
C GLN A 923 -40.91 -36.80 -7.39
N GLY A 924 -41.15 -37.68 -6.42
CA GLY A 924 -40.33 -37.78 -5.21
C GLY A 924 -40.53 -36.61 -4.25
N GLY A 925 -41.67 -36.58 -3.55
CA GLY A 925 -42.03 -35.45 -2.67
C GLY A 925 -40.98 -35.19 -1.59
N ALA A 926 -40.37 -36.23 -1.02
CA ALA A 926 -39.12 -36.12 -0.28
C ALA A 926 -37.92 -36.38 -1.18
N PHE A 927 -37.82 -37.58 -1.76
CA PHE A 927 -36.63 -38.03 -2.49
C PHE A 927 -36.94 -38.45 -3.92
N TYR A 928 -36.15 -37.95 -4.86
CA TYR A 928 -35.98 -38.52 -6.20
C TYR A 928 -34.60 -39.18 -6.26
N LEU A 929 -34.55 -40.50 -6.48
CA LEU A 929 -33.32 -41.29 -6.44
C LEU A 929 -33.14 -42.09 -7.73
N GLN A 930 -32.13 -41.78 -8.53
CA GLN A 930 -31.80 -42.52 -9.74
C GLN A 930 -30.39 -43.14 -9.65
N THR A 931 -30.32 -44.44 -9.91
CA THR A 931 -29.07 -45.22 -9.92
C THR A 931 -29.07 -46.23 -11.06
N HIS A 932 -27.93 -46.86 -11.33
CA HIS A 932 -27.76 -47.75 -12.49
C HIS A 932 -27.56 -49.20 -12.09
N ARG A 933 -26.77 -49.51 -11.06
CA ARG A 933 -26.42 -50.88 -10.67
C ARG A 933 -27.35 -51.43 -9.59
N SER A 934 -27.36 -50.80 -8.43
CA SER A 934 -28.23 -51.25 -7.35
C SER A 934 -28.74 -50.14 -6.47
N LEU A 935 -29.92 -50.37 -5.90
CA LEU A 935 -30.55 -49.52 -4.90
C LEU A 935 -30.80 -50.33 -3.63
N ASN A 936 -30.32 -49.82 -2.50
CA ASN A 936 -30.70 -50.26 -1.16
C ASN A 936 -31.31 -49.08 -0.40
N LEU A 937 -32.54 -49.25 0.10
CA LEU A 937 -33.27 -48.23 0.86
C LEU A 937 -33.65 -48.76 2.24
N THR A 938 -33.17 -48.11 3.30
CA THR A 938 -33.45 -48.48 4.69
C THR A 938 -34.01 -47.29 5.48
N ILE A 939 -35.20 -47.47 6.07
CA ILE A 939 -35.80 -46.54 7.03
C ILE A 939 -35.95 -47.30 8.35
N THR A 940 -35.15 -46.95 9.36
CA THR A 940 -35.04 -47.70 10.62
C THR A 940 -34.92 -46.80 11.85
N GLY A 941 -34.86 -47.38 13.05
CA GLY A 941 -34.55 -46.65 14.28
C GLY A 941 -35.58 -45.59 14.65
N ALA A 942 -36.88 -45.89 14.50
CA ALA A 942 -38.00 -45.00 14.77
C ALA A 942 -38.01 -43.69 13.95
N SER A 943 -37.49 -43.73 12.73
CA SER A 943 -37.53 -42.58 11.81
C SER A 943 -38.90 -42.37 11.17
N ASP A 944 -39.18 -41.14 10.76
CA ASP A 944 -40.44 -40.72 10.16
C ASP A 944 -40.22 -40.14 8.75
N VAL A 945 -40.79 -40.78 7.73
CA VAL A 945 -40.91 -40.21 6.39
C VAL A 945 -42.39 -39.99 6.10
N SER A 946 -42.91 -38.78 6.37
CA SER A 946 -44.34 -38.53 6.30
C SER A 946 -44.79 -37.20 5.74
N SER A 947 -46.05 -37.17 5.30
CA SER A 947 -46.72 -35.94 4.86
C SER A 947 -45.98 -35.21 3.73
N ASN A 948 -45.22 -35.95 2.92
CA ASN A 948 -44.59 -35.44 1.72
C ASN A 948 -45.58 -35.49 0.55
N TRP A 949 -45.42 -34.58 -0.40
CA TRP A 949 -46.34 -34.40 -1.51
C TRP A 949 -45.59 -34.37 -2.84
N ALA A 950 -46.01 -35.20 -3.78
CA ALA A 950 -45.59 -35.17 -5.17
C ALA A 950 -46.82 -34.99 -6.08
N MET A 951 -46.68 -34.20 -7.14
CA MET A 951 -47.75 -34.09 -8.15
C MET A 951 -47.86 -35.36 -9.00
N SER A 952 -46.73 -35.99 -9.34
CA SER A 952 -46.66 -37.24 -10.12
C SER A 952 -46.46 -38.44 -9.18
N ASP A 953 -45.35 -39.17 -9.32
CA ASP A 953 -45.08 -40.44 -8.65
C ASP A 953 -44.23 -40.29 -7.39
N GLY A 954 -44.36 -41.24 -6.46
CA GLY A 954 -43.52 -41.28 -5.27
C GLY A 954 -43.77 -40.11 -4.33
N GLY A 955 -44.97 -40.02 -3.76
CA GLY A 955 -45.34 -38.92 -2.86
C GLY A 955 -44.36 -38.72 -1.70
N GLY A 956 -43.79 -39.81 -1.19
CA GLY A 956 -42.61 -39.80 -0.33
C GLY A 956 -41.35 -39.96 -1.16
N ILE A 957 -41.16 -41.14 -1.73
CA ILE A 957 -39.93 -41.51 -2.43
C ILE A 957 -40.28 -42.01 -3.84
N TYR A 958 -39.62 -41.44 -4.84
CA TYR A 958 -39.54 -41.98 -6.19
C TYR A 958 -38.11 -42.46 -6.43
N ALA A 959 -37.96 -43.69 -6.93
CA ALA A 959 -36.66 -44.22 -7.30
C ALA A 959 -36.69 -44.95 -8.64
N THR A 960 -35.58 -44.90 -9.37
CA THR A 960 -35.40 -45.60 -10.64
C THR A 960 -34.03 -46.27 -10.72
N VAL A 961 -34.01 -47.53 -11.20
CA VAL A 961 -32.81 -48.34 -11.41
C VAL A 961 -32.77 -48.81 -12.86
N THR A 962 -31.86 -48.26 -13.68
CA THR A 962 -31.93 -48.42 -15.14
C THR A 962 -31.10 -49.56 -15.74
N GLY A 963 -30.12 -50.10 -15.01
CA GLY A 963 -29.16 -51.10 -15.53
C GLY A 963 -28.98 -52.34 -14.64
N GLY A 964 -29.70 -52.43 -13.53
CA GLY A 964 -29.50 -53.46 -12.52
C GLY A 964 -30.78 -53.72 -11.72
N GLY A 965 -30.74 -53.66 -10.39
CA GLY A 965 -31.92 -53.98 -9.59
C GLY A 965 -31.94 -53.42 -8.18
N VAL A 966 -33.07 -53.61 -7.50
CA VAL A 966 -33.24 -53.23 -6.10
C VAL A 966 -32.70 -54.35 -5.22
N GLU A 967 -31.66 -54.07 -4.43
CA GLU A 967 -31.09 -55.02 -3.48
C GLU A 967 -31.97 -55.20 -2.24
N GLY A 968 -32.59 -54.12 -1.78
CA GLY A 968 -33.45 -54.17 -0.60
C GLY A 968 -34.23 -52.88 -0.36
N VAL A 969 -35.44 -53.05 0.16
CA VAL A 969 -36.24 -51.97 0.77
C VAL A 969 -36.68 -52.44 2.15
N LEU A 970 -36.19 -51.77 3.20
CA LEU A 970 -36.51 -52.08 4.59
C LEU A 970 -37.12 -50.86 5.26
N VAL A 971 -38.37 -50.99 5.74
CA VAL A 971 -38.96 -50.07 6.71
C VAL A 971 -39.16 -50.86 8.00
N GLY A 972 -38.36 -50.56 9.02
CA GLY A 972 -38.27 -51.37 10.24
C GLY A 972 -38.00 -50.56 11.50
N GLY A 973 -37.86 -51.25 12.63
CA GLY A 973 -37.47 -50.60 13.90
C GLY A 973 -38.43 -49.51 14.37
N SER A 974 -39.74 -49.73 14.23
CA SER A 974 -40.81 -48.76 14.57
C SER A 974 -40.83 -47.48 13.72
N SER A 975 -40.14 -47.47 12.58
CA SER A 975 -40.16 -46.35 11.64
C SER A 975 -41.45 -46.32 10.84
N ILE A 976 -41.81 -45.14 10.34
CA ILE A 976 -43.04 -44.93 9.60
C ILE A 976 -42.77 -44.30 8.23
N LEU A 977 -43.53 -44.77 7.23
CA LEU A 977 -43.62 -44.19 5.90
C LEU A 977 -45.11 -43.93 5.65
N SER A 978 -45.61 -42.76 6.02
CA SER A 978 -47.05 -42.53 6.20
C SER A 978 -47.53 -41.18 5.67
N ASN A 979 -48.82 -41.07 5.34
CA ASN A 979 -49.46 -39.81 4.91
C ASN A 979 -48.80 -39.10 3.71
N ASN A 980 -48.02 -39.82 2.91
CA ASN A 980 -47.39 -39.26 1.72
C ASN A 980 -48.37 -39.33 0.53
N THR A 981 -48.40 -38.29 -0.30
CA THR A 981 -49.40 -38.12 -1.36
C THR A 981 -48.76 -37.99 -2.74
N ALA A 982 -49.15 -38.86 -3.67
CA ALA A 982 -48.90 -38.75 -5.10
C ALA A 982 -50.24 -38.35 -5.74
N LEU A 983 -50.36 -37.14 -6.30
CA LEU A 983 -51.67 -36.60 -6.71
C LEU A 983 -52.20 -37.26 -7.99
N PHE A 984 -51.35 -37.37 -9.02
CA PHE A 984 -51.73 -37.91 -10.33
C PHE A 984 -50.97 -39.20 -10.69
N GLY A 985 -49.88 -39.52 -9.98
CA GLY A 985 -49.03 -40.67 -10.29
C GLY A 985 -49.17 -41.85 -9.32
N HIS A 986 -48.21 -42.76 -9.40
CA HIS A 986 -48.14 -43.99 -8.64
C HIS A 986 -47.37 -43.82 -7.33
N GLY A 987 -47.70 -44.65 -6.33
CA GLY A 987 -46.92 -44.78 -5.10
C GLY A 987 -46.97 -43.55 -4.20
N GLY A 988 -48.07 -43.36 -3.45
CA GLY A 988 -48.17 -42.27 -2.47
C GLY A 988 -47.01 -42.28 -1.47
N ALA A 989 -46.66 -43.46 -0.94
CA ALA A 989 -45.50 -43.65 -0.08
C ALA A 989 -44.18 -43.82 -0.85
N LEU A 990 -44.16 -44.78 -1.79
CA LEU A 990 -42.97 -45.21 -2.52
C LEU A 990 -43.37 -45.67 -3.92
N ALA A 991 -42.63 -45.23 -4.93
CA ALA A 991 -42.67 -45.76 -6.30
C ALA A 991 -41.24 -46.14 -6.71
N ILE A 992 -41.05 -47.36 -7.23
CA ILE A 992 -39.77 -47.81 -7.77
C ILE A 992 -39.97 -48.34 -9.18
N GLU A 993 -39.18 -47.82 -10.11
CA GLU A 993 -39.07 -48.27 -11.49
C GLU A 993 -37.75 -49.03 -11.69
N VAL A 994 -37.81 -50.21 -12.31
CA VAL A 994 -36.66 -51.10 -12.57
C VAL A 994 -36.67 -51.53 -14.03
#